data_AF-A0AAV2ASV4-F1
#
_entry.id   AF-A0AAV2ASV4-F1
#
_cell.length_a   1.000
_cell.length_b   1.000
_cell.length_c   1.000
_cell.angle_alpha   90.00
_cell.angle_beta   90.00
_cell.angle_gamma   90.00
#
_symmetry.space_group_name_H-M   'P 1'
#
loop_
_entity.id
_entity.type
_entity.pdbx_description
1 polymer ?
#
loop_
_entity_poly.entity_id
_entity_poly.type
_entity_poly.pdbx_seq_one_letter_code
_entity_poly.pdbx_strand_id
1 'polypeptide(L)'
;MEIGLILGLLLSVATARRSDYRTSYACEGGQLHISCEEGYLIHLLRANYGRFSISICNEHGSLDWSVDCTSHRSYYVIHERCNLMSSCIVSATSETFADPCPGTYKYLEVQYQCKPESMTTARSSSSAVSSTSSTTTTRPPIIIPLTRSVKPTVLTTPFKLQTSTISQKPTSTSTQSPVLILLTTEKPFYQITKPITTVSSFNKGEYCQPVQSRNLSWDWTKAGTEVVQKCPGGTFGEARWRCGSDPVQWVPDSPDLSECSSLWVDNLRNRVDGGDSVVNIAAELSVMTHRKPLYGGDVRHASEILHRLVSKMGDKMKDIGDDKQRHQLLQELFESAGDVTSNLLEVSSSWKELGPRERKNIASTLLEALEQSGWLLASAHNSKFLFKKALHNIFLSVRVLDVWSVSHVTFPSEEEKDDARWDQVKDSLHLPMQALLGTASNGAVKIVLASYKHVKDFLGNVASSDRGILQNSSSIINSRVISAFTGSYSGTKFPEPVTITFKLIQEENVTNPQCVYWDLNARLWSQEGCWLKKSNKTHAVCECDHLTNFALLMEVEAPKEYTENRIFSKMIIFISCGLAIVFFLITAILLHIFRTLPTDDATIHKHLCICLLLAEVVYMGSSDQSGMICSVLAGSLHFLLQAIFMWIFLSTFQLYLLLVENNYNSRIRYFSIVSYGMPALILCISALVNARSYGTPDYCFLRFDNYYIFCFVGPASTCILGAFIFLTLIICKTCWFSMKNKEISKVTTVRIRNRESWLVIFSIGSSWAFLLLYMVQKLPILAYIFAALNCLQGLSIFIFLGLHDSEVQKAYCKWKEGSSCQPKAARSPYPLSNTSSSHNVEAPYLQPSTTVSSLSTVTTPELEFQMGTFHHSELCHTTRSPIYDNREQLVS
;
A
#
# COMPACT_ATOMS: atom_id res chain seq x y z
N MET A 1 9.51 -13.93 -36.16
CA MET A 1 10.00 -12.97 -35.15
C MET A 1 9.02 -12.87 -33.98
N GLU A 2 7.76 -12.54 -34.22
CA GLU A 2 6.73 -12.25 -33.19
C GLU A 2 6.49 -13.36 -32.15
N ILE A 3 6.62 -14.64 -32.52
CA ILE A 3 6.50 -15.78 -31.58
C ILE A 3 7.47 -15.63 -30.39
N GLY A 4 8.69 -15.16 -30.63
CA GLY A 4 9.68 -14.93 -29.57
C GLY A 4 9.31 -13.77 -28.64
N LEU A 5 8.54 -12.78 -29.13
CA LEU A 5 8.08 -11.65 -28.33
C LEU A 5 6.97 -12.07 -27.37
N ILE A 6 6.00 -12.85 -27.86
CA ILE A 6 4.89 -13.35 -27.03
C ILE A 6 5.37 -14.41 -26.03
N LEU A 7 6.24 -15.34 -26.45
CA LEU A 7 6.83 -16.31 -25.53
C LEU A 7 7.76 -15.64 -24.51
N GLY A 8 8.50 -14.58 -24.91
CA GLY A 8 9.30 -13.75 -24.02
C GLY A 8 8.47 -12.95 -23.01
N LEU A 9 7.29 -12.45 -23.39
CA LEU A 9 6.34 -11.78 -22.50
C LEU A 9 5.63 -12.73 -21.53
N LEU A 10 5.43 -14.00 -21.91
CA LEU A 10 4.96 -15.03 -20.98
C LEU A 10 6.08 -15.50 -20.02
N LEU A 11 7.32 -15.57 -20.50
CA LEU A 11 8.49 -15.88 -19.67
C LEU A 11 8.87 -14.74 -18.72
N SER A 12 8.61 -13.47 -19.04
CA SER A 12 8.87 -12.35 -18.13
C SER A 12 7.89 -12.32 -16.94
N VAL A 13 6.69 -12.88 -17.07
CA VAL A 13 5.79 -13.12 -15.93
C VAL A 13 6.33 -14.24 -15.02
N ALA A 14 7.08 -15.21 -15.58
CA ALA A 14 7.76 -16.25 -14.81
C ALA A 14 9.06 -15.78 -14.12
N THR A 15 9.61 -14.61 -14.48
CA THR A 15 10.80 -14.04 -13.83
C THR A 15 10.50 -13.07 -12.68
N ALA A 16 9.30 -13.16 -12.09
CA ALA A 16 9.09 -12.73 -10.71
C ALA A 16 10.12 -13.45 -9.81
N ARG A 17 11.13 -12.70 -9.33
CA ARG A 17 12.39 -13.22 -8.79
C ARG A 17 12.19 -13.97 -7.47
N ARG A 18 11.81 -15.25 -7.58
CA ARG A 18 11.61 -16.19 -6.48
C ARG A 18 12.84 -16.19 -5.57
N SER A 19 12.67 -15.70 -4.35
CA SER A 19 13.66 -15.87 -3.29
C SER A 19 13.66 -17.34 -2.88
N ASP A 20 14.49 -18.15 -3.53
CA ASP A 20 14.54 -19.57 -3.23
C ASP A 20 15.17 -19.77 -1.85
N TYR A 21 14.41 -20.37 -0.92
CA TYR A 21 14.85 -20.71 0.42
C TYR A 21 14.43 -22.13 0.76
N ARG A 22 15.31 -22.85 1.44
CA ARG A 22 15.11 -24.24 1.89
C ARG A 22 14.70 -24.19 3.37
N THR A 23 13.79 -25.07 3.76
CA THR A 23 13.35 -25.20 5.17
C THR A 23 13.56 -26.64 5.62
N SER A 24 14.24 -26.80 6.76
CA SER A 24 14.51 -28.10 7.37
C SER A 24 13.98 -28.15 8.81
N TYR A 25 13.60 -29.34 9.27
CA TYR A 25 12.99 -29.57 10.58
C TYR A 25 13.70 -30.71 11.33
N ALA A 26 13.72 -30.64 12.66
CA ALA A 26 14.09 -31.76 13.54
C ALA A 26 13.26 -31.71 14.84
N CYS A 27 12.66 -32.83 15.25
CA CYS A 27 11.86 -32.90 16.49
C CYS A 27 12.75 -32.79 17.75
N GLU A 28 12.17 -32.42 18.90
CA GLU A 28 12.88 -32.40 20.19
C GLU A 28 13.48 -33.78 20.51
N GLY A 29 14.80 -33.80 20.73
CA GLY A 29 15.65 -35.00 20.85
C GLY A 29 16.35 -35.44 19.56
N GLY A 30 15.94 -34.94 18.39
CA GLY A 30 16.53 -35.26 17.08
C GLY A 30 17.76 -34.42 16.70
N GLN A 31 18.28 -34.64 15.49
CA GLN A 31 19.33 -33.80 14.88
C GLN A 31 18.84 -33.20 13.57
N LEU A 32 19.10 -31.91 13.38
CA LEU A 32 18.88 -31.20 12.13
C LEU A 32 20.14 -31.27 11.27
N HIS A 33 19.99 -31.68 10.01
CA HIS A 33 21.03 -31.57 8.97
C HIS A 33 20.63 -30.52 7.93
N ILE A 34 21.51 -29.57 7.65
CA ILE A 34 21.34 -28.57 6.58
C ILE A 34 22.61 -28.49 5.74
N SER A 35 22.46 -28.45 4.42
CA SER A 35 23.57 -28.38 3.47
C SER A 35 23.23 -27.65 2.18
N CYS A 36 24.29 -27.26 1.46
CA CYS A 36 24.28 -26.64 0.14
C CYS A 36 25.12 -27.45 -0.86
N GLU A 37 24.96 -27.16 -2.15
CA GLU A 37 25.81 -27.71 -3.22
C GLU A 37 27.22 -27.07 -3.23
N GLU A 38 28.19 -27.71 -3.89
CA GLU A 38 29.58 -27.25 -3.95
C GLU A 38 29.68 -25.81 -4.51
N GLY A 39 30.51 -24.97 -3.86
CA GLY A 39 30.64 -23.54 -4.19
C GLY A 39 29.55 -22.64 -3.59
N TYR A 40 28.57 -23.19 -2.86
CA TYR A 40 27.52 -22.42 -2.17
C TYR A 40 27.60 -22.58 -0.65
N LEU A 41 27.38 -21.46 0.05
CA LEU A 41 27.37 -21.37 1.51
C LEU A 41 25.95 -21.14 2.03
N ILE A 42 25.65 -21.71 3.20
CA ILE A 42 24.42 -21.51 3.96
C ILE A 42 24.35 -20.06 4.42
N HIS A 43 23.32 -19.35 3.99
CA HIS A 43 22.93 -18.04 4.48
C HIS A 43 21.60 -18.17 5.23
N LEU A 44 21.67 -18.10 6.56
CA LEU A 44 20.49 -18.22 7.42
C LEU A 44 19.47 -17.10 7.15
N LEU A 45 18.16 -17.42 7.25
CA LEU A 45 17.07 -16.45 7.24
C LEU A 45 16.31 -16.45 8.58
N ARG A 46 16.02 -17.64 9.12
CA ARG A 46 15.27 -17.83 10.37
C ARG A 46 15.66 -19.16 11.02
N ALA A 47 15.66 -19.21 12.34
CA ALA A 47 15.62 -20.47 13.08
C ALA A 47 14.71 -20.33 14.31
N ASN A 48 14.02 -21.40 14.70
CA ASN A 48 13.21 -21.49 15.91
C ASN A 48 13.20 -22.91 16.46
N TYR A 49 13.65 -23.09 17.71
CA TYR A 49 13.37 -24.25 18.53
C TYR A 49 12.14 -23.95 19.39
N GLY A 50 11.01 -24.57 19.08
CA GLY A 50 9.71 -24.23 19.66
C GLY A 50 8.57 -24.99 18.99
N ARG A 51 7.40 -24.37 18.83
CA ARG A 51 6.28 -24.95 18.08
C ARG A 51 5.42 -23.84 17.47
N PHE A 52 5.25 -23.88 16.14
CA PHE A 52 4.35 -23.01 15.37
C PHE A 52 3.23 -23.78 14.64
N SER A 53 3.26 -25.11 14.67
CA SER A 53 2.24 -25.97 14.06
C SER A 53 1.94 -27.14 14.99
N ILE A 54 0.67 -27.54 15.03
CA ILE A 54 0.22 -28.75 15.74
C ILE A 54 0.54 -30.03 14.94
N SER A 55 0.79 -29.95 13.63
CA SER A 55 0.97 -31.13 12.77
C SER A 55 2.41 -31.60 12.61
N ILE A 56 3.41 -30.75 12.89
CA ILE A 56 4.83 -31.08 12.76
C ILE A 56 5.30 -31.75 14.05
N CYS A 57 5.99 -32.89 13.97
CA CYS A 57 6.46 -33.64 15.15
C CYS A 57 5.31 -33.91 16.16
N ASN A 58 4.25 -34.58 15.69
CA ASN A 58 3.07 -34.93 16.49
C ASN A 58 2.49 -36.29 16.07
N GLU A 59 3.27 -37.36 16.27
CA GLU A 59 2.88 -38.73 15.88
C GLU A 59 1.76 -39.32 16.75
N HIS A 60 1.46 -38.70 17.90
CA HIS A 60 0.43 -39.15 18.85
C HIS A 60 -0.89 -38.35 18.75
N GLY A 61 -0.95 -37.31 17.91
CA GLY A 61 -2.18 -36.54 17.69
C GLY A 61 -2.61 -35.63 18.84
N SER A 62 -1.66 -35.17 19.68
CA SER A 62 -1.94 -34.21 20.76
C SER A 62 -2.50 -32.89 20.21
N LEU A 63 -3.52 -32.34 20.88
CA LEU A 63 -4.18 -31.08 20.52
C LEU A 63 -4.09 -30.02 21.63
N ASP A 64 -3.43 -30.37 22.74
CA ASP A 64 -3.27 -29.62 23.98
C ASP A 64 -2.00 -28.76 24.02
N TRP A 65 -1.11 -28.91 23.04
CA TRP A 65 0.16 -28.19 22.95
C TRP A 65 -0.01 -26.76 22.41
N SER A 66 0.76 -25.82 22.96
CA SER A 66 0.79 -24.44 22.43
C SER A 66 1.47 -24.38 21.06
N VAL A 67 0.87 -23.63 20.13
CA VAL A 67 1.46 -23.26 18.83
C VAL A 67 2.01 -21.84 18.80
N ASP A 68 1.98 -21.14 19.94
CA ASP A 68 2.61 -19.82 20.12
C ASP A 68 3.95 -19.95 20.88
N CYS A 69 4.74 -20.98 20.56
CA CYS A 69 6.02 -21.26 21.23
C CYS A 69 7.23 -20.85 20.37
N THR A 70 7.90 -19.77 20.79
CA THR A 70 9.05 -19.15 20.09
C THR A 70 10.27 -19.04 21.01
N SER A 71 11.47 -19.32 20.47
CA SER A 71 12.76 -19.07 21.13
C SER A 71 13.67 -18.23 20.24
N HIS A 72 13.78 -16.94 20.57
CA HIS A 72 14.62 -15.98 19.83
C HIS A 72 16.12 -16.34 19.88
N ARG A 73 16.56 -17.06 20.91
CA ARG A 73 17.92 -17.61 21.05
C ARG A 73 18.29 -18.56 19.90
N SER A 74 17.31 -19.23 19.30
CA SER A 74 17.50 -20.22 18.23
C SER A 74 18.18 -19.65 16.99
N TYR A 75 17.86 -18.41 16.62
CA TYR A 75 18.50 -17.75 15.48
C TYR A 75 20.01 -17.66 15.68
N TYR A 76 20.45 -17.13 16.83
CA TYR A 76 21.88 -16.98 17.13
C TYR A 76 22.60 -18.33 17.23
N VAL A 77 22.00 -19.33 17.86
CA VAL A 77 22.62 -20.67 18.00
C VAL A 77 22.81 -21.37 16.65
N ILE A 78 21.89 -21.18 15.68
CA ILE A 78 22.08 -21.69 14.30
C ILE A 78 22.98 -20.77 13.48
N HIS A 79 22.95 -19.45 13.71
CA HIS A 79 23.82 -18.50 13.01
C HIS A 79 25.30 -18.81 13.28
N GLU A 80 25.69 -18.85 14.55
CA GLU A 80 27.08 -19.12 14.96
C GLU A 80 27.54 -20.54 14.59
N ARG A 81 26.63 -21.51 14.53
CA ARG A 81 26.98 -22.91 14.25
C ARG A 81 26.94 -23.29 12.77
N CYS A 82 26.22 -22.56 11.92
CA CYS A 82 25.92 -23.01 10.55
C CYS A 82 26.00 -21.93 9.46
N ASN A 83 26.00 -20.63 9.79
CA ASN A 83 26.02 -19.59 8.77
C ASN A 83 27.41 -19.52 8.10
N LEU A 84 27.43 -19.25 6.80
CA LEU A 84 28.63 -19.22 5.95
C LEU A 84 29.40 -20.56 5.83
N MET A 85 28.78 -21.70 6.13
CA MET A 85 29.34 -23.04 5.89
C MET A 85 28.56 -23.80 4.80
N SER A 86 29.16 -24.84 4.21
CA SER A 86 28.53 -25.67 3.17
C SER A 86 27.60 -26.77 3.73
N SER A 87 27.85 -27.22 4.97
CA SER A 87 26.99 -28.16 5.70
C SER A 87 27.08 -27.93 7.21
N CYS A 88 26.02 -28.26 7.95
CA CYS A 88 25.93 -28.14 9.40
C CYS A 88 24.97 -29.18 10.01
N ILE A 89 25.29 -29.65 11.22
CA ILE A 89 24.45 -30.57 12.00
C ILE A 89 24.25 -29.99 13.41
N VAL A 90 23.00 -29.91 13.89
CA VAL A 90 22.67 -29.39 15.23
C VAL A 90 21.58 -30.23 15.91
N SER A 91 21.86 -30.70 17.14
CA SER A 91 20.89 -31.41 17.98
C SER A 91 19.77 -30.48 18.47
N ALA A 92 18.52 -30.84 18.18
CA ALA A 92 17.31 -30.13 18.60
C ALA A 92 16.98 -30.46 20.07
N THR A 93 17.70 -29.85 21.01
CA THR A 93 17.57 -30.12 22.45
C THR A 93 17.41 -28.85 23.28
N SER A 94 16.64 -28.93 24.36
CA SER A 94 16.42 -27.83 25.30
C SER A 94 17.71 -27.44 26.06
N GLU A 95 18.72 -28.31 26.13
CA GLU A 95 20.08 -27.96 26.57
C GLU A 95 20.78 -26.98 25.60
N THR A 96 20.59 -27.16 24.29
CA THR A 96 21.22 -26.34 23.24
C THR A 96 20.55 -24.98 23.10
N PHE A 97 19.21 -24.94 23.22
CA PHE A 97 18.40 -23.76 22.87
C PHE A 97 17.71 -23.06 24.05
N ALA A 98 17.81 -23.61 25.26
CA ALA A 98 16.85 -23.41 26.37
C ALA A 98 15.43 -23.91 26.02
N ASP A 99 14.59 -24.14 27.04
CA ASP A 99 13.17 -24.46 26.84
C ASP A 99 12.31 -23.17 26.88
N PRO A 100 11.76 -22.70 25.75
CA PRO A 100 10.82 -21.57 25.72
C PRO A 100 9.40 -21.90 26.20
N CYS A 101 9.00 -23.17 26.22
CA CYS A 101 7.63 -23.58 26.54
C CYS A 101 7.58 -24.93 27.28
N PRO A 102 7.90 -24.94 28.59
CA PRO A 102 7.82 -26.15 29.41
C PRO A 102 6.47 -26.86 29.29
N GLY A 103 6.49 -28.18 29.08
CA GLY A 103 5.29 -28.99 28.88
C GLY A 103 4.78 -29.05 27.44
N THR A 104 5.29 -28.23 26.51
CA THR A 104 5.05 -28.39 25.07
C THR A 104 6.23 -29.12 24.41
N TYR A 105 5.93 -30.17 23.64
CA TYR A 105 6.92 -30.92 22.87
C TYR A 105 7.33 -30.10 21.63
N LYS A 106 8.64 -29.84 21.45
CA LYS A 106 9.14 -28.84 20.49
C LYS A 106 9.69 -29.48 19.20
N TYR A 107 10.00 -28.63 18.23
CA TYR A 107 10.85 -28.93 17.09
C TYR A 107 11.74 -27.72 16.73
N LEU A 108 12.90 -28.00 16.16
CA LEU A 108 13.78 -27.02 15.51
C LEU A 108 13.35 -26.87 14.05
N GLU A 109 12.95 -25.67 13.66
CA GLU A 109 12.77 -25.24 12.26
C GLU A 109 13.90 -24.29 11.86
N VAL A 110 14.48 -24.49 10.67
CA VAL A 110 15.50 -23.60 10.10
C VAL A 110 15.18 -23.29 8.65
N GLN A 111 15.17 -22.00 8.30
CA GLN A 111 14.98 -21.48 6.94
C GLN A 111 16.28 -20.82 6.47
N TYR A 112 16.81 -21.25 5.32
CA TYR A 112 18.12 -20.82 4.81
C TYR A 112 18.16 -20.71 3.28
N GLN A 113 19.16 -20.01 2.76
CA GLN A 113 19.47 -19.94 1.33
C GLN A 113 20.87 -20.49 1.07
N CYS A 114 21.11 -21.03 -0.13
CA CYS A 114 22.46 -21.34 -0.60
C CYS A 114 22.92 -20.18 -1.49
N LYS A 115 24.00 -19.49 -1.11
CA LYS A 115 24.56 -18.34 -1.86
C LYS A 115 25.96 -18.66 -2.37
N PRO A 116 26.31 -18.31 -3.62
CA PRO A 116 27.63 -18.61 -4.17
C PRO A 116 28.72 -17.83 -3.41
N GLU A 117 29.83 -18.50 -3.11
CA GLU A 117 30.94 -17.97 -2.30
C GLU A 117 31.43 -16.60 -2.80
N SER A 118 31.53 -16.43 -4.12
CA SER A 118 32.00 -15.22 -4.81
C SER A 118 31.19 -13.95 -4.53
N MET A 119 29.95 -14.04 -4.06
CA MET A 119 29.15 -12.87 -3.67
C MET A 119 29.41 -12.39 -2.23
N THR A 120 30.16 -13.14 -1.42
CA THR A 120 30.38 -12.85 0.00
C THR A 120 31.67 -12.05 0.24
N THR A 121 32.69 -12.25 -0.60
CA THR A 121 34.08 -11.81 -0.33
C THR A 121 34.46 -10.47 -1.00
N ALA A 122 33.49 -9.57 -1.19
CA ALA A 122 33.66 -8.34 -1.97
C ALA A 122 33.91 -7.06 -1.15
N ARG A 123 34.55 -7.13 0.04
CA ARG A 123 34.93 -5.91 0.80
C ARG A 123 36.12 -6.00 1.77
N SER A 124 37.21 -6.65 1.37
CA SER A 124 38.50 -6.57 2.09
C SER A 124 39.69 -6.80 1.15
N SER A 125 40.49 -5.76 0.87
CA SER A 125 41.63 -5.84 -0.06
C SER A 125 42.81 -4.93 0.34
N SER A 126 43.22 -5.02 1.60
CA SER A 126 44.51 -4.54 2.14
C SER A 126 44.70 -5.12 3.55
N SER A 127 45.85 -5.66 3.96
CA SER A 127 47.08 -6.01 3.23
C SER A 127 47.65 -7.31 3.79
N ALA A 128 48.33 -8.11 2.97
CA ALA A 128 49.03 -9.30 3.44
C ALA A 128 50.37 -8.93 4.12
N VAL A 129 50.61 -9.46 5.32
CA VAL A 129 51.94 -9.55 5.96
C VAL A 129 52.10 -10.97 6.48
N SER A 130 53.30 -11.54 6.27
CA SER A 130 53.53 -12.99 6.33
C SER A 130 53.48 -13.61 7.72
N SER A 131 53.04 -14.86 7.77
CA SER A 131 53.16 -15.75 8.94
C SER A 131 54.61 -16.17 9.20
N THR A 132 55.00 -16.19 10.47
CA THR A 132 56.20 -16.91 10.96
C THR A 132 55.80 -17.88 12.07
N SER A 133 56.56 -18.96 12.23
CA SER A 133 56.15 -20.17 12.95
C SER A 133 56.12 -20.07 14.48
N SER A 134 55.35 -20.98 15.08
CA SER A 134 55.19 -21.21 16.52
C SER A 134 56.44 -21.74 17.22
N THR A 135 56.61 -21.40 18.51
CA THR A 135 57.36 -22.22 19.47
C THR A 135 56.67 -22.25 20.83
N THR A 136 56.69 -23.42 21.48
CA THR A 136 56.14 -23.68 22.82
C THR A 136 57.03 -23.16 23.96
N THR A 137 56.46 -22.95 25.16
CA THR A 137 56.92 -23.57 26.44
C THR A 137 55.93 -23.27 27.60
N THR A 138 55.85 -24.20 28.56
CA THR A 138 54.97 -24.24 29.76
C THR A 138 55.47 -23.41 30.96
N ARG A 139 54.61 -23.07 31.95
CA ARG A 139 54.58 -23.66 33.35
C ARG A 139 53.39 -23.10 34.23
N PRO A 140 53.27 -23.22 35.58
CA PRO A 140 52.04 -23.76 36.22
C PRO A 140 51.34 -22.81 37.27
N PRO A 141 50.26 -23.25 37.99
CA PRO A 141 49.43 -22.40 38.87
C PRO A 141 49.64 -22.64 40.41
N ILE A 142 48.61 -22.31 41.23
CA ILE A 142 48.49 -22.38 42.72
C ILE A 142 48.96 -21.06 43.39
N ILE A 143 48.21 -20.37 44.30
CA ILE A 143 47.87 -20.68 45.71
C ILE A 143 46.49 -20.10 46.13
N ILE A 144 45.82 -20.74 47.10
CA ILE A 144 44.59 -20.28 47.81
C ILE A 144 44.96 -19.92 49.27
N PRO A 145 44.26 -18.97 49.92
CA PRO A 145 43.84 -19.22 51.31
C PRO A 145 42.34 -18.96 51.56
N LEU A 146 41.77 -19.67 52.54
CA LEU A 146 40.35 -19.66 52.89
C LEU A 146 40.16 -19.64 54.42
N THR A 147 39.32 -18.75 54.95
CA THR A 147 38.86 -18.69 56.36
C THR A 147 37.43 -18.13 56.42
N ARG A 148 36.41 -18.90 56.84
CA ARG A 148 36.03 -19.25 58.23
C ARG A 148 35.25 -18.10 58.93
N SER A 149 33.91 -18.02 58.92
CA SER A 149 32.84 -18.93 59.42
C SER A 149 32.52 -18.81 60.93
N VAL A 150 31.30 -18.32 61.25
CA VAL A 150 30.56 -18.51 62.54
C VAL A 150 29.04 -18.51 62.28
N LYS A 151 28.29 -19.32 63.05
CA LYS A 151 26.81 -19.43 63.25
C LYS A 151 26.59 -20.02 64.68
N PRO A 152 25.36 -20.20 65.26
CA PRO A 152 24.00 -19.93 64.77
C PRO A 152 23.37 -18.62 65.36
N THR A 153 22.26 -18.47 66.12
CA THR A 153 21.38 -19.32 66.99
C THR A 153 19.89 -18.86 66.90
N VAL A 154 18.99 -19.24 67.83
CA VAL A 154 17.51 -19.07 67.77
C VAL A 154 16.90 -18.76 69.16
N LEU A 155 15.83 -17.94 69.23
CA LEU A 155 14.69 -18.01 70.19
C LEU A 155 13.52 -17.14 69.62
N THR A 156 12.27 -17.59 69.40
CA THR A 156 11.10 -17.84 70.33
C THR A 156 10.71 -16.57 71.14
N THR A 157 9.47 -16.05 71.25
CA THR A 157 8.07 -16.61 71.25
C THR A 157 7.02 -15.47 70.92
N PRO A 158 5.69 -15.70 70.71
CA PRO A 158 4.70 -14.68 70.25
C PRO A 158 3.73 -14.12 71.34
N PHE A 159 2.61 -13.48 70.92
CA PHE A 159 1.47 -12.80 71.65
C PHE A 159 1.64 -11.26 71.88
N LYS A 160 0.59 -10.40 71.90
CA LYS A 160 -0.89 -10.56 71.70
C LYS A 160 -1.57 -9.26 71.17
N LEU A 161 -2.87 -9.37 70.84
CA LEU A 161 -3.85 -8.33 70.46
C LEU A 161 -3.86 -7.04 71.30
N GLN A 162 -4.32 -5.94 70.67
CA GLN A 162 -5.54 -5.29 71.17
C GLN A 162 -6.46 -4.83 70.02
N THR A 163 -7.76 -4.76 70.30
CA THR A 163 -8.82 -4.50 69.32
C THR A 163 -9.82 -3.54 69.94
N SER A 164 -10.39 -2.62 69.15
CA SER A 164 -11.68 -2.01 69.48
C SER A 164 -12.53 -1.90 68.23
N THR A 165 -13.78 -2.37 68.34
CA THR A 165 -14.80 -2.29 67.30
C THR A 165 -16.06 -1.83 68.00
N ILE A 166 -16.70 -0.78 67.51
CA ILE A 166 -18.05 -0.41 67.95
C ILE A 166 -18.98 -0.62 66.77
N SER A 167 -20.00 -1.44 66.98
CA SER A 167 -21.03 -1.78 66.02
C SER A 167 -22.29 -0.99 66.32
N GLN A 168 -23.05 -0.64 65.28
CA GLN A 168 -24.51 -0.62 65.40
C GLN A 168 -25.21 -1.00 64.08
N LYS A 169 -26.51 -1.22 64.19
CA LYS A 169 -27.32 -2.11 63.33
C LYS A 169 -28.33 -1.28 62.51
N PRO A 170 -28.70 -1.68 61.29
CA PRO A 170 -29.63 -0.90 60.46
C PRO A 170 -31.05 -0.87 61.03
N THR A 171 -31.71 0.28 60.85
CA THR A 171 -33.17 0.48 61.02
C THR A 171 -33.66 1.39 59.89
N SER A 172 -34.78 1.05 59.27
CA SER A 172 -35.32 1.73 58.09
C SER A 172 -36.46 2.70 58.44
N THR A 173 -36.44 3.91 57.88
CA THR A 173 -37.65 4.76 57.78
C THR A 173 -37.66 5.58 56.50
N SER A 174 -38.85 5.74 55.92
CA SER A 174 -39.14 6.43 54.65
C SER A 174 -38.95 7.95 54.72
N THR A 175 -38.48 8.58 53.63
CA THR A 175 -39.31 9.56 52.88
C THR A 175 -38.84 9.85 51.45
N GLN A 176 -39.78 9.63 50.51
CA GLN A 176 -40.16 10.42 49.32
C GLN A 176 -39.21 11.44 48.65
N SER A 177 -39.27 11.46 47.31
CA SER A 177 -38.66 12.45 46.40
C SER A 177 -39.48 13.75 46.25
N PRO A 178 -38.81 14.86 45.90
CA PRO A 178 -39.30 15.85 44.93
C PRO A 178 -38.47 15.72 43.63
N VAL A 179 -39.01 15.62 42.41
CA VAL A 179 -40.05 16.43 41.75
C VAL A 179 -39.62 17.90 41.63
N LEU A 180 -38.98 18.23 40.51
CA LEU A 180 -38.61 19.59 40.13
C LEU A 180 -39.85 20.33 39.59
N ILE A 181 -40.37 21.30 40.34
CA ILE A 181 -41.53 22.09 39.93
C ILE A 181 -41.06 23.34 39.17
N LEU A 182 -41.52 23.50 37.93
CA LEU A 182 -41.43 24.77 37.21
C LEU A 182 -42.39 25.79 37.85
N LEU A 183 -41.90 26.98 38.18
CA LEU A 183 -42.75 28.13 38.53
C LEU A 183 -42.21 29.40 37.85
N THR A 184 -43.05 29.97 36.99
CA THR A 184 -42.74 31.12 36.13
C THR A 184 -43.52 32.37 36.55
N THR A 185 -42.81 33.47 36.76
CA THR A 185 -43.28 34.87 36.60
C THR A 185 -42.01 35.69 36.29
N GLU A 186 -41.90 36.40 35.15
CA GLU A 186 -42.48 37.74 34.91
C GLU A 186 -42.02 38.79 35.95
N LYS A 187 -41.66 40.05 35.60
CA LYS A 187 -42.00 40.85 34.40
C LYS A 187 -40.87 41.91 34.09
N PRO A 188 -41.06 42.98 33.28
CA PRO A 188 -40.30 43.14 32.02
C PRO A 188 -39.32 44.34 31.98
N PHE A 189 -38.51 44.45 30.91
CA PHE A 189 -38.03 45.76 30.44
C PHE A 189 -37.87 45.86 28.90
N TYR A 190 -38.69 46.76 28.32
CA TYR A 190 -38.61 47.43 27.01
C TYR A 190 -38.04 46.76 25.75
N GLN A 191 -38.93 46.60 24.75
CA GLN A 191 -38.55 46.55 23.34
C GLN A 191 -38.04 47.93 22.85
N ILE A 192 -37.07 47.92 21.93
CA ILE A 192 -36.90 49.00 20.93
C ILE A 192 -37.06 48.37 19.55
N THR A 193 -38.28 48.47 19.00
CA THR A 193 -38.61 47.88 17.70
C THR A 193 -38.26 48.84 16.57
N LYS A 194 -37.34 48.44 15.68
CA LYS A 194 -37.26 48.95 14.30
C LYS A 194 -37.39 47.78 13.33
N PRO A 195 -38.51 47.65 12.59
CA PRO A 195 -38.62 46.65 11.54
C PRO A 195 -37.90 47.17 10.29
N ILE A 196 -36.74 46.60 9.96
CA ILE A 196 -36.06 46.86 8.68
C ILE A 196 -35.93 45.54 7.92
N THR A 197 -36.88 45.39 7.00
CA THR A 197 -36.82 44.67 5.72
C THR A 197 -36.42 43.18 5.71
N THR A 198 -37.28 42.40 5.06
CA THR A 198 -36.95 41.08 4.49
C THR A 198 -35.61 41.12 3.74
N VAL A 199 -34.59 40.43 4.24
CA VAL A 199 -33.31 40.30 3.54
C VAL A 199 -33.49 39.37 2.34
N SER A 200 -33.69 39.98 1.18
CA SER A 200 -33.61 39.34 -0.13
C SER A 200 -32.26 38.65 -0.30
N SER A 201 -32.28 37.40 -0.79
CA SER A 201 -31.14 36.74 -1.46
C SER A 201 -29.75 37.03 -0.86
N PHE A 202 -29.39 36.34 0.22
CA PHE A 202 -28.01 36.33 0.71
C PHE A 202 -27.05 35.92 -0.43
N ASN A 203 -26.16 36.84 -0.83
CA ASN A 203 -25.04 36.52 -1.70
C ASN A 203 -24.17 35.46 -1.02
N LYS A 204 -24.13 34.25 -1.59
CA LYS A 204 -23.44 33.06 -1.03
C LYS A 204 -21.90 33.17 -0.99
N GLY A 205 -21.34 34.37 -1.10
CA GLY A 205 -19.91 34.67 -1.08
C GLY A 205 -19.55 35.94 -0.31
N GLU A 206 -20.41 36.46 0.57
CA GLU A 206 -20.11 37.63 1.44
C GLU A 206 -20.12 37.33 2.94
N TYR A 207 -20.61 36.15 3.35
CA TYR A 207 -20.76 35.76 4.76
C TYR A 207 -20.34 34.31 4.96
N CYS A 208 -19.62 34.05 6.06
CA CYS A 208 -19.36 32.71 6.53
C CYS A 208 -20.65 32.08 7.09
N GLN A 209 -20.87 30.81 6.76
CA GLN A 209 -22.07 30.07 7.13
C GLN A 209 -22.08 29.73 8.63
N PRO A 210 -23.26 29.70 9.27
CA PRO A 210 -23.36 29.42 10.70
C PRO A 210 -22.97 27.97 11.00
N VAL A 211 -22.20 27.76 12.07
CA VAL A 211 -21.67 26.44 12.43
C VAL A 211 -21.52 26.32 13.94
N GLN A 212 -21.75 25.12 14.49
CA GLN A 212 -21.51 24.83 15.89
C GLN A 212 -20.12 24.21 16.06
N SER A 213 -19.26 24.81 16.89
CA SER A 213 -17.90 24.33 17.15
C SER A 213 -17.52 24.55 18.62
N ARG A 214 -16.93 23.53 19.25
CA ARG A 214 -16.59 23.51 20.69
C ARG A 214 -17.71 23.99 21.64
N ASN A 215 -18.93 23.54 21.36
CA ASN A 215 -20.17 23.91 22.07
C ASN A 215 -20.56 25.41 21.99
N LEU A 216 -19.91 26.19 21.12
CA LEU A 216 -20.31 27.55 20.75
C LEU A 216 -21.03 27.56 19.40
N SER A 217 -21.99 28.45 19.24
CA SER A 217 -22.80 28.62 18.02
C SER A 217 -22.34 29.87 17.27
N TRP A 218 -21.57 29.68 16.21
CA TRP A 218 -21.00 30.76 15.41
C TRP A 218 -21.98 31.15 14.32
N ASP A 219 -22.57 32.35 14.40
CA ASP A 219 -23.60 32.83 13.48
C ASP A 219 -23.02 33.42 12.17
N TRP A 220 -23.92 33.75 11.24
CA TRP A 220 -23.62 34.42 9.96
C TRP A 220 -22.71 35.65 10.16
N THR A 221 -21.42 35.48 9.84
CA THR A 221 -20.38 36.48 10.08
C THR A 221 -19.85 37.02 8.76
N LYS A 222 -19.67 38.33 8.64
CA LYS A 222 -19.32 38.99 7.37
C LYS A 222 -17.87 38.71 6.98
N ALA A 223 -17.62 38.55 5.69
CA ALA A 223 -16.27 38.46 5.11
C ALA A 223 -15.31 39.53 5.67
N GLY A 224 -14.14 39.10 6.13
CA GLY A 224 -13.11 39.95 6.72
C GLY A 224 -13.36 40.39 8.17
N THR A 225 -14.48 40.01 8.80
CA THR A 225 -14.80 40.35 10.20
C THR A 225 -14.50 39.21 11.17
N GLU A 226 -14.32 39.56 12.44
CA GLU A 226 -14.06 38.64 13.54
C GLU A 226 -15.20 38.73 14.55
N VAL A 227 -15.68 37.57 14.99
CA VAL A 227 -16.74 37.43 15.99
C VAL A 227 -16.16 36.93 17.30
N VAL A 228 -16.67 37.47 18.40
CA VAL A 228 -16.22 37.19 19.77
C VAL A 228 -17.38 36.61 20.57
N GLN A 229 -17.12 35.55 21.34
CA GLN A 229 -18.08 34.90 22.23
C GLN A 229 -17.47 34.65 23.61
N LYS A 230 -18.30 34.31 24.59
CA LYS A 230 -17.82 33.83 25.90
C LYS A 230 -17.30 32.41 25.77
N CYS A 231 -16.24 32.07 26.50
CA CYS A 231 -15.67 30.73 26.46
C CYS A 231 -16.66 29.63 26.92
N PRO A 232 -16.56 28.41 26.36
CA PRO A 232 -17.55 27.35 26.58
C PRO A 232 -17.54 26.79 28.00
N GLY A 233 -18.69 26.30 28.46
CA GLY A 233 -18.82 25.60 29.74
C GLY A 233 -18.61 26.46 31.00
N GLY A 234 -18.58 27.79 30.88
CA GLY A 234 -18.32 28.69 32.01
C GLY A 234 -16.84 28.85 32.35
N THR A 235 -15.94 28.55 31.41
CA THR A 235 -14.51 28.89 31.47
C THR A 235 -14.30 30.41 31.35
N PHE A 236 -13.16 30.91 31.84
CA PHE A 236 -12.80 32.34 31.78
C PHE A 236 -12.13 32.69 30.45
N GLY A 237 -12.29 33.94 29.99
CA GLY A 237 -11.72 34.47 28.74
C GLY A 237 -12.77 34.72 27.65
N GLU A 238 -12.29 35.10 26.46
CA GLU A 238 -13.11 35.23 25.25
C GLU A 238 -12.69 34.22 24.16
N ALA A 239 -13.67 33.70 23.43
CA ALA A 239 -13.48 32.87 22.25
C ALA A 239 -13.57 33.76 20.99
N ARG A 240 -12.65 33.61 20.03
CA ARG A 240 -12.60 34.46 18.82
C ARG A 240 -12.59 33.61 17.56
N TRP A 241 -13.27 34.04 16.49
CA TRP A 241 -13.13 33.41 15.17
C TRP A 241 -13.35 34.39 14.03
N ARG A 242 -12.57 34.23 12.96
CA ARG A 242 -12.52 35.16 11.83
C ARG A 242 -13.13 34.55 10.58
N CYS A 243 -13.98 35.33 9.92
CA CYS A 243 -14.44 35.03 8.58
C CYS A 243 -13.44 35.57 7.55
N GLY A 244 -12.90 34.70 6.70
CA GLY A 244 -12.02 35.06 5.59
C GLY A 244 -12.71 35.95 4.56
N SER A 245 -11.92 36.68 3.77
CA SER A 245 -12.43 37.56 2.71
C SER A 245 -12.33 36.95 1.31
N ASP A 246 -11.35 36.09 1.07
CA ASP A 246 -11.21 35.32 -0.17
C ASP A 246 -10.33 34.07 0.10
N PRO A 247 -10.88 32.84 -0.01
CA PRO A 247 -12.30 32.52 -0.07
C PRO A 247 -13.04 32.94 1.21
N VAL A 248 -14.34 33.20 1.10
CA VAL A 248 -15.19 33.51 2.26
C VAL A 248 -15.59 32.23 3.01
N GLN A 249 -14.70 31.83 3.91
CA GLN A 249 -14.85 30.69 4.82
C GLN A 249 -14.27 31.04 6.20
N TRP A 250 -14.58 30.24 7.23
CA TRP A 250 -13.95 30.40 8.54
C TRP A 250 -12.45 30.13 8.46
N VAL A 251 -11.62 30.99 9.05
CA VAL A 251 -10.15 30.88 9.02
C VAL A 251 -9.55 31.19 10.40
N PRO A 252 -8.69 30.33 10.96
CA PRO A 252 -8.37 28.96 10.51
C PRO A 252 -9.56 28.00 10.73
N ASP A 253 -9.40 26.71 10.39
CA ASP A 253 -10.46 25.67 10.47
C ASP A 253 -11.06 25.44 11.87
N SER A 254 -10.52 26.09 12.91
CA SER A 254 -10.97 26.03 14.31
C SER A 254 -11.03 27.45 14.87
N PRO A 255 -11.98 27.77 15.77
CA PRO A 255 -11.95 29.02 16.53
C PRO A 255 -10.71 29.10 17.42
N ASP A 256 -10.31 30.32 17.72
CA ASP A 256 -9.28 30.66 18.70
C ASP A 256 -9.88 30.58 20.11
N LEU A 257 -9.25 29.76 20.95
CA LEU A 257 -9.61 29.55 22.35
C LEU A 257 -8.37 29.68 23.26
N SER A 258 -7.37 30.46 22.83
CA SER A 258 -6.12 30.74 23.55
C SER A 258 -6.32 31.46 24.89
N GLU A 259 -7.38 32.27 25.02
CA GLU A 259 -7.79 32.90 26.29
C GLU A 259 -8.63 31.97 27.18
N CYS A 260 -9.28 30.96 26.60
CA CYS A 260 -10.25 30.12 27.30
C CYS A 260 -9.59 29.18 28.31
N SER A 261 -9.85 29.42 29.60
CA SER A 261 -9.16 28.77 30.70
C SER A 261 -10.12 28.28 31.80
N SER A 262 -9.83 27.07 32.28
CA SER A 262 -10.59 26.35 33.28
C SER A 262 -10.16 26.73 34.71
N LEU A 263 -11.12 26.89 35.62
CA LEU A 263 -10.88 27.27 37.03
C LEU A 263 -9.83 26.39 37.76
N TRP A 264 -9.70 25.12 37.38
CA TRP A 264 -8.70 24.23 37.98
C TRP A 264 -7.25 24.62 37.64
N VAL A 265 -7.03 25.20 36.46
CA VAL A 265 -5.72 25.67 36.01
C VAL A 265 -5.28 26.88 36.83
N ASP A 266 -6.19 27.84 37.05
CA ASP A 266 -5.89 29.03 37.84
C ASP A 266 -5.65 28.69 39.32
N ASN A 267 -6.42 27.74 39.88
CA ASN A 267 -6.15 27.21 41.22
C ASN A 267 -4.72 26.63 41.35
N LEU A 268 -4.31 25.77 40.40
CA LEU A 268 -2.93 25.27 40.37
C LEU A 268 -1.91 26.39 40.20
N ARG A 269 -2.15 27.34 39.29
CA ARG A 269 -1.26 28.49 39.01
C ARG A 269 -0.99 29.32 40.26
N ASN A 270 -2.03 29.66 41.02
CA ASN A 270 -1.91 30.42 42.27
C ASN A 270 -1.14 29.61 43.35
N ARG A 271 -1.33 28.28 43.40
CA ARG A 271 -0.61 27.37 44.31
C ARG A 271 0.87 27.19 43.97
N VAL A 272 1.26 27.26 42.68
CA VAL A 272 2.68 27.25 42.27
C VAL A 272 3.46 28.32 43.02
N ASP A 273 2.92 29.54 43.09
CA ASP A 273 3.59 30.66 43.76
C ASP A 273 3.36 30.63 45.28
N GLY A 274 2.16 30.23 45.73
CA GLY A 274 1.72 30.17 47.13
C GLY A 274 2.48 29.24 48.11
N GLY A 275 3.44 28.46 47.63
CA GLY A 275 4.41 27.75 48.49
C GLY A 275 4.20 26.24 48.64
N ASP A 276 3.16 25.69 48.00
CA ASP A 276 2.83 24.26 47.95
C ASP A 276 4.02 23.38 47.48
N SER A 277 3.93 22.08 47.75
CA SER A 277 4.89 21.08 47.24
C SER A 277 4.84 21.01 45.72
N VAL A 278 5.96 21.36 45.08
CA VAL A 278 6.14 21.36 43.63
C VAL A 278 5.77 20.01 43.00
N VAL A 279 6.16 18.91 43.64
CA VAL A 279 5.89 17.56 43.18
C VAL A 279 4.39 17.23 43.25
N ASN A 280 3.72 17.64 44.33
CA ASN A 280 2.27 17.41 44.48
C ASN A 280 1.47 18.17 43.41
N ILE A 281 1.86 19.42 43.08
CA ILE A 281 1.23 20.18 42.00
C ILE A 281 1.48 19.50 40.64
N ALA A 282 2.68 18.97 40.39
CA ALA A 282 3.01 18.26 39.16
C ALA A 282 2.17 16.96 38.99
N ALA A 283 1.99 16.20 40.07
CA ALA A 283 1.14 15.00 40.09
C ALA A 283 -0.35 15.35 39.94
N GLU A 284 -0.82 16.45 40.54
CA GLU A 284 -2.19 16.94 40.35
C GLU A 284 -2.41 17.40 38.88
N LEU A 285 -1.43 18.08 38.29
CA LEU A 285 -1.43 18.48 36.88
C LEU A 285 -1.44 17.29 35.91
N SER A 286 -0.71 16.21 36.19
CA SER A 286 -0.71 15.00 35.34
C SER A 286 -2.07 14.29 35.37
N VAL A 287 -2.72 14.20 36.54
CA VAL A 287 -4.07 13.64 36.67
C VAL A 287 -5.11 14.53 35.98
N MET A 288 -5.00 15.85 36.10
CA MET A 288 -5.99 16.79 35.54
C MET A 288 -5.86 16.92 34.02
N THR A 289 -4.64 16.96 33.46
CA THR A 289 -4.40 16.94 32.01
C THR A 289 -4.85 15.64 31.34
N HIS A 290 -4.88 14.52 32.07
CA HIS A 290 -5.43 13.25 31.57
C HIS A 290 -6.97 13.17 31.66
N ARG A 291 -7.58 13.72 32.73
CA ARG A 291 -9.01 13.48 33.06
C ARG A 291 -9.98 14.62 32.77
N LYS A 292 -9.50 15.81 32.39
CA LYS A 292 -10.35 16.97 32.07
C LYS A 292 -10.36 17.24 30.56
N PRO A 293 -11.48 17.71 29.99
CA PRO A 293 -11.44 18.34 28.68
C PRO A 293 -10.53 19.58 28.78
N LEU A 294 -9.66 19.77 27.78
CA LEU A 294 -8.73 20.89 27.71
C LEU A 294 -9.13 21.83 26.56
N TYR A 295 -9.03 23.14 26.80
CA TYR A 295 -9.09 24.18 25.76
C TYR A 295 -7.68 24.72 25.46
N GLY A 296 -7.53 25.53 24.42
CA GLY A 296 -6.25 26.15 24.05
C GLY A 296 -5.56 26.85 25.24
N GLY A 297 -6.27 27.70 25.96
CA GLY A 297 -5.76 28.38 27.15
C GLY A 297 -5.35 27.42 28.29
N ASP A 298 -6.04 26.29 28.46
CA ASP A 298 -5.62 25.24 29.41
C ASP A 298 -4.30 24.60 28.99
N VAL A 299 -4.10 24.31 27.70
CA VAL A 299 -2.86 23.74 27.16
C VAL A 299 -1.69 24.70 27.34
N ARG A 300 -1.89 26.00 27.07
CA ARG A 300 -0.87 27.05 27.29
C ARG A 300 -0.50 27.18 28.77
N HIS A 301 -1.49 27.36 29.64
CA HIS A 301 -1.21 27.54 31.06
C HIS A 301 -0.67 26.26 31.73
N ALA A 302 -1.02 25.06 31.25
CA ALA A 302 -0.42 23.82 31.74
C ALA A 302 1.09 23.75 31.45
N SER A 303 1.57 24.23 30.29
CA SER A 303 3.01 24.30 30.01
C SER A 303 3.71 25.42 30.81
N GLU A 304 3.07 26.58 31.00
CA GLU A 304 3.55 27.65 31.89
C GLU A 304 3.76 27.14 33.33
N ILE A 305 2.76 26.41 33.86
CA ILE A 305 2.80 25.81 35.21
C ILE A 305 3.92 24.77 35.27
N LEU A 306 4.00 23.82 34.31
CA LEU A 306 5.03 22.79 34.32
C LEU A 306 6.45 23.39 34.29
N HIS A 307 6.70 24.35 33.40
CA HIS A 307 8.01 25.03 33.32
C HIS A 307 8.35 25.76 34.63
N ARG A 308 7.39 26.47 35.25
CA ARG A 308 7.59 27.11 36.56
C ARG A 308 7.90 26.10 37.68
N LEU A 309 7.21 24.95 37.70
CA LEU A 309 7.45 23.89 38.68
C LEU A 309 8.87 23.34 38.55
N VAL A 310 9.33 23.06 37.33
CA VAL A 310 10.70 22.57 37.06
C VAL A 310 11.76 23.61 37.47
N SER A 311 11.59 24.87 37.08
CA SER A 311 12.48 25.97 37.50
C SER A 311 12.56 26.08 39.04
N LYS A 312 11.41 26.13 39.72
CA LYS A 312 11.32 26.28 41.18
C LYS A 312 11.87 25.07 41.94
N MET A 313 11.89 23.88 41.33
CA MET A 313 12.60 22.72 41.87
C MET A 313 14.11 22.85 41.68
N GLY A 314 14.58 23.35 40.53
CA GLY A 314 16.00 23.60 40.27
C GLY A 314 16.62 24.57 41.27
N ASP A 315 15.89 25.64 41.62
CA ASP A 315 16.30 26.59 42.65
C ASP A 315 16.42 25.91 44.03
N LYS A 316 15.35 25.23 44.46
CA LYS A 316 15.26 24.55 45.77
C LYS A 316 16.12 23.29 45.89
N MET A 317 16.63 22.74 44.79
CA MET A 317 17.37 21.46 44.78
C MET A 317 18.58 21.45 45.73
N LYS A 318 19.21 22.62 45.94
CA LYS A 318 20.37 22.79 46.81
C LYS A 318 20.03 22.85 48.30
N ASP A 319 18.79 23.17 48.65
CA ASP A 319 18.33 23.27 50.04
C ASP A 319 17.97 21.89 50.62
N ILE A 320 17.79 20.87 49.77
CA ILE A 320 17.42 19.51 50.16
C ILE A 320 18.68 18.73 50.57
N GLY A 321 18.99 18.78 51.87
CA GLY A 321 20.16 18.17 52.47
C GLY A 321 20.15 16.64 52.60
N ASP A 322 18.99 15.96 52.52
CA ASP A 322 18.96 14.51 52.34
C ASP A 322 19.01 14.16 50.85
N ASP A 323 20.13 13.56 50.44
CA ASP A 323 20.32 13.00 49.11
C ASP A 323 19.16 12.09 48.70
N LYS A 324 18.71 11.19 49.58
CA LYS A 324 17.69 10.18 49.24
C LYS A 324 16.34 10.83 48.95
N GLN A 325 15.88 11.72 49.83
CA GLN A 325 14.68 12.52 49.59
C GLN A 325 14.80 13.35 48.30
N ARG A 326 15.98 13.94 48.04
CA ARG A 326 16.23 14.72 46.80
C ARG A 326 16.11 13.84 45.55
N HIS A 327 16.64 12.62 45.54
CA HIS A 327 16.47 11.68 44.41
C HIS A 327 15.01 11.34 44.17
N GLN A 328 14.25 11.01 45.22
CA GLN A 328 12.85 10.62 45.09
C GLN A 328 11.97 11.75 44.56
N LEU A 329 12.08 12.97 45.11
CA LEU A 329 11.30 14.13 44.66
C LEU A 329 11.62 14.54 43.21
N LEU A 330 12.88 14.40 42.78
CA LEU A 330 13.27 14.71 41.40
C LEU A 330 12.81 13.63 40.40
N GLN A 331 12.80 12.36 40.79
CA GLN A 331 12.21 11.32 39.96
C GLN A 331 10.70 11.53 39.82
N GLU A 332 9.97 11.74 40.91
CA GLU A 332 8.51 11.94 40.89
C GLU A 332 8.11 13.20 40.09
N LEU A 333 8.91 14.27 40.14
CA LEU A 333 8.74 15.44 39.28
C LEU A 333 8.99 15.13 37.79
N PHE A 334 10.10 14.46 37.45
CA PHE A 334 10.40 14.10 36.06
C PHE A 334 9.35 13.14 35.47
N GLU A 335 8.90 12.18 36.28
CA GLU A 335 7.82 11.28 35.93
C GLU A 335 6.50 12.01 35.67
N SER A 336 6.14 12.95 36.54
CA SER A 336 4.95 13.80 36.36
C SER A 336 5.08 14.74 35.16
N ALA A 337 6.27 15.29 34.91
CA ALA A 337 6.54 16.14 33.75
C ALA A 337 6.40 15.37 32.42
N GLY A 338 6.91 14.14 32.38
CA GLY A 338 6.70 13.21 31.28
C GLY A 338 5.23 12.90 31.05
N ASP A 339 4.50 12.57 32.12
CA ASP A 339 3.08 12.23 32.04
C ASP A 339 2.22 13.43 31.56
N VAL A 340 2.42 14.63 32.12
CA VAL A 340 1.80 15.88 31.64
C VAL A 340 2.09 16.11 30.16
N THR A 341 3.36 16.00 29.75
CA THR A 341 3.75 16.26 28.36
C THR A 341 3.14 15.21 27.42
N SER A 342 3.14 13.92 27.80
CA SER A 342 2.52 12.86 27.00
C SER A 342 1.01 13.02 26.86
N ASN A 343 0.32 13.49 27.92
CA ASN A 343 -1.11 13.82 27.88
C ASN A 343 -1.38 14.98 26.91
N LEU A 344 -0.64 16.09 27.06
CA LEU A 344 -0.84 17.29 26.23
C LEU A 344 -0.58 16.99 24.74
N LEU A 345 0.40 16.15 24.41
CA LEU A 345 0.68 15.71 23.03
C LEU A 345 -0.45 14.84 22.42
N GLU A 346 -1.36 14.29 23.22
CA GLU A 346 -2.48 13.47 22.74
C GLU A 346 -3.67 14.33 22.27
N VAL A 347 -3.91 15.49 22.90
CA VAL A 347 -5.14 16.29 22.71
C VAL A 347 -5.04 17.22 21.49
N SER A 348 -4.77 16.65 20.31
CA SER A 348 -4.51 17.38 19.06
C SER A 348 -5.62 18.36 18.66
N SER A 349 -6.86 18.16 19.11
CA SER A 349 -7.98 19.08 18.87
C SER A 349 -7.79 20.43 19.55
N SER A 350 -7.23 20.46 20.75
CA SER A 350 -7.11 21.69 21.54
C SER A 350 -5.88 22.51 21.11
N TRP A 351 -4.85 21.85 20.58
CA TRP A 351 -3.77 22.52 19.86
C TRP A 351 -4.23 23.24 18.59
N LYS A 352 -5.32 22.80 17.93
CA LYS A 352 -5.86 23.48 16.74
C LYS A 352 -6.50 24.84 17.05
N GLU A 353 -6.81 25.11 18.32
CA GLU A 353 -7.40 26.35 18.83
C GLU A 353 -6.38 27.44 19.14
N LEU A 354 -5.08 27.10 19.06
CA LEU A 354 -3.97 28.01 19.35
C LEU A 354 -3.38 28.57 18.06
N GLY A 355 -2.81 29.78 18.11
CA GLY A 355 -2.15 30.37 16.93
C GLY A 355 -0.89 29.57 16.52
N PRO A 356 -0.51 29.48 15.23
CA PRO A 356 0.67 28.70 14.81
C PRO A 356 1.99 29.11 15.49
N ARG A 357 2.16 30.41 15.82
CA ARG A 357 3.30 30.91 16.63
C ARG A 357 3.23 30.45 18.09
N GLU A 358 2.02 30.39 18.63
CA GLU A 358 1.74 30.03 20.02
C GLU A 358 1.95 28.53 20.25
N ARG A 359 1.49 27.67 19.33
CA ARG A 359 1.77 26.21 19.34
C ARG A 359 3.27 25.94 19.42
N LYS A 360 4.06 26.61 18.58
CA LYS A 360 5.53 26.50 18.58
C LYS A 360 6.15 26.89 19.92
N ASN A 361 5.70 27.99 20.51
CA ASN A 361 6.18 28.44 21.82
C ASN A 361 5.84 27.41 22.92
N ILE A 362 4.57 27.03 23.03
CA ILE A 362 4.09 26.08 24.06
C ILE A 362 4.78 24.72 23.92
N ALA A 363 4.87 24.17 22.70
CA ALA A 363 5.54 22.90 22.45
C ALA A 363 7.03 22.97 22.80
N SER A 364 7.71 24.08 22.47
CA SER A 364 9.12 24.27 22.86
C SER A 364 9.28 24.37 24.37
N THR A 365 8.40 25.08 25.08
CA THR A 365 8.41 25.19 26.54
C THR A 365 8.12 23.87 27.25
N LEU A 366 7.34 22.97 26.65
CA LEU A 366 7.20 21.59 27.13
C LEU A 366 8.49 20.77 26.95
N LEU A 367 9.16 20.87 25.79
CA LEU A 367 10.45 20.21 25.55
C LEU A 367 11.52 20.73 26.52
N GLU A 368 11.63 22.06 26.68
CA GLU A 368 12.51 22.74 27.63
C GLU A 368 12.29 22.25 29.06
N ALA A 369 11.03 22.21 29.54
CA ALA A 369 10.70 21.76 30.89
C ALA A 369 11.02 20.25 31.11
N LEU A 370 10.83 19.42 30.09
CA LEU A 370 11.09 17.98 30.17
C LEU A 370 12.60 17.67 30.15
N GLU A 371 13.37 18.37 29.32
CA GLU A 371 14.83 18.22 29.25
C GLU A 371 15.51 18.80 30.51
N GLN A 372 15.02 19.93 31.04
CA GLN A 372 15.46 20.48 32.33
C GLN A 372 15.15 19.54 33.51
N SER A 373 13.94 18.98 33.61
CA SER A 373 13.59 18.09 34.72
C SER A 373 14.36 16.77 34.67
N GLY A 374 14.58 16.20 33.48
CA GLY A 374 15.50 15.07 33.29
C GLY A 374 16.94 15.41 33.70
N TRP A 375 17.39 16.64 33.42
CA TRP A 375 18.72 17.11 33.81
C TRP A 375 18.87 17.30 35.32
N LEU A 376 17.83 17.74 36.04
CA LEU A 376 17.85 17.79 37.51
C LEU A 376 17.98 16.37 38.10
N LEU A 377 17.23 15.39 37.57
CA LEU A 377 17.32 13.98 37.98
C LEU A 377 18.71 13.39 37.70
N ALA A 378 19.31 13.67 36.55
CA ALA A 378 20.70 13.29 36.24
C ALA A 378 21.71 14.00 37.17
N SER A 379 21.48 15.29 37.44
CA SER A 379 22.36 16.12 38.28
C SER A 379 22.44 15.61 39.71
N ALA A 380 21.35 15.06 40.26
CA ALA A 380 21.31 14.50 41.60
C ALA A 380 22.21 13.26 41.81
N HIS A 381 22.59 12.55 40.74
CA HIS A 381 23.38 11.33 40.79
C HIS A 381 24.86 11.59 40.48
N ASN A 382 25.77 10.96 41.25
CA ASN A 382 27.23 11.10 41.11
C ASN A 382 27.94 9.76 40.78
N SER A 383 27.17 8.75 40.36
CA SER A 383 27.66 7.43 39.93
C SER A 383 26.71 6.87 38.87
N LYS A 384 27.05 5.73 38.26
CA LYS A 384 26.28 5.11 37.17
C LYS A 384 24.79 4.97 37.52
N PHE A 385 23.95 5.61 36.72
CA PHE A 385 22.49 5.65 36.89
C PHE A 385 21.80 5.46 35.53
N LEU A 386 20.67 4.74 35.52
CA LEU A 386 19.79 4.57 34.37
C LEU A 386 18.35 4.62 34.85
N PHE A 387 17.59 5.57 34.33
CA PHE A 387 16.14 5.64 34.45
C PHE A 387 15.52 5.58 33.05
N LYS A 388 14.47 4.78 32.86
CA LYS A 388 13.73 4.67 31.60
C LYS A 388 12.22 4.65 31.86
N LYS A 389 11.43 5.42 31.10
CA LYS A 389 9.95 5.43 31.16
C LYS A 389 9.35 5.50 29.76
N ALA A 390 8.47 4.55 29.45
CA ALA A 390 7.72 4.51 28.20
C ALA A 390 6.29 5.00 28.42
N LEU A 391 5.93 6.09 27.75
CA LEU A 391 4.60 6.71 27.77
C LEU A 391 3.89 6.45 26.43
N HIS A 392 2.66 6.95 26.28
CA HIS A 392 1.94 6.83 25.01
C HIS A 392 2.67 7.60 23.90
N ASN A 393 3.03 8.86 24.14
CA ASN A 393 3.59 9.77 23.13
C ASN A 393 5.10 10.03 23.26
N ILE A 394 5.73 9.65 24.38
CA ILE A 394 7.15 9.90 24.65
C ILE A 394 7.84 8.63 25.17
N PHE A 395 9.08 8.39 24.75
CA PHE A 395 10.01 7.47 25.40
C PHE A 395 11.17 8.25 26.00
N LEU A 396 11.45 8.06 27.28
CA LEU A 396 12.43 8.82 28.05
C LEU A 396 13.50 7.90 28.63
N SER A 397 14.76 8.32 28.50
CA SER A 397 15.92 7.71 29.16
C SER A 397 16.80 8.79 29.78
N VAL A 398 17.14 8.65 31.06
CA VAL A 398 18.11 9.52 31.76
C VAL A 398 19.28 8.66 32.22
N ARG A 399 20.50 9.03 31.82
CA ARG A 399 21.71 8.23 32.03
C ARG A 399 22.81 9.06 32.69
N VAL A 400 23.48 8.45 33.67
CA VAL A 400 24.78 8.91 34.19
C VAL A 400 25.78 7.78 33.95
N LEU A 401 26.89 8.11 33.29
CA LEU A 401 27.87 7.14 32.79
C LEU A 401 29.28 7.61 33.13
N ASP A 402 30.11 6.73 33.69
CA ASP A 402 31.52 7.04 33.93
C ASP A 402 32.25 7.16 32.59
N VAL A 403 33.09 8.19 32.40
CA VAL A 403 33.69 8.57 31.11
C VAL A 403 34.35 7.40 30.36
N TRP A 404 34.97 6.47 31.08
CA TRP A 404 35.73 5.34 30.52
C TRP A 404 34.97 4.01 30.51
N SER A 405 33.69 4.00 30.90
CA SER A 405 32.90 2.76 31.07
C SER A 405 32.33 2.17 29.77
N VAL A 406 32.20 3.00 28.73
CA VAL A 406 31.66 2.65 27.41
C VAL A 406 32.42 3.43 26.32
N SER A 407 32.37 2.96 25.07
CA SER A 407 32.94 3.70 23.92
C SER A 407 31.95 4.62 23.23
N HIS A 408 30.65 4.31 23.33
CA HIS A 408 29.56 5.05 22.71
C HIS A 408 28.25 4.80 23.47
N VAL A 409 27.26 5.66 23.25
CA VAL A 409 25.92 5.58 23.86
C VAL A 409 24.90 5.41 22.74
N THR A 410 24.10 4.35 22.80
CA THR A 410 22.99 4.10 21.85
C THR A 410 21.64 4.33 22.50
N PHE A 411 20.71 4.91 21.75
CA PHE A 411 19.33 5.17 22.19
C PHE A 411 18.33 4.89 21.06
N PRO A 412 17.29 4.06 21.28
CA PRO A 412 17.13 3.14 22.42
C PRO A 412 18.27 2.11 22.50
N SER A 413 18.71 1.74 23.70
CA SER A 413 19.64 0.60 23.90
C SER A 413 18.90 -0.74 23.75
N GLU A 414 19.61 -1.86 23.61
CA GLU A 414 18.94 -3.18 23.54
C GLU A 414 18.12 -3.48 24.81
N GLU A 415 18.66 -3.15 25.99
CA GLU A 415 17.96 -3.24 27.30
C GLU A 415 16.71 -2.32 27.40
N GLU A 416 16.55 -1.36 26.50
CA GLU A 416 15.41 -0.44 26.45
C GLU A 416 14.31 -0.87 25.47
N LYS A 417 14.57 -1.86 24.61
CA LYS A 417 13.63 -2.32 23.57
C LYS A 417 12.63 -3.39 24.05
N ASP A 418 12.68 -3.79 25.33
CA ASP A 418 11.76 -4.77 25.92
C ASP A 418 10.38 -4.19 26.31
N ASP A 419 10.13 -2.88 26.16
CA ASP A 419 8.81 -2.29 26.42
C ASP A 419 7.94 -2.29 25.16
N ALA A 420 7.05 -3.29 25.09
CA ALA A 420 6.11 -3.63 24.01
C ALA A 420 5.38 -2.47 23.30
N ARG A 421 5.34 -1.27 23.92
CA ARG A 421 4.72 -0.05 23.37
C ARG A 421 5.64 0.72 22.41
N TRP A 422 6.93 0.39 22.37
CA TRP A 422 7.96 1.10 21.58
C TRP A 422 8.86 0.19 20.72
N ASP A 423 8.68 -1.13 20.70
CA ASP A 423 9.36 -2.12 19.82
C ASP A 423 9.40 -1.73 18.33
N GLN A 424 8.41 -0.96 17.88
CA GLN A 424 8.27 -0.49 16.50
C GLN A 424 9.13 0.75 16.17
N VAL A 425 9.90 1.27 17.13
CA VAL A 425 10.81 2.40 16.92
C VAL A 425 12.13 1.93 16.33
N LYS A 426 12.31 2.22 15.04
CA LYS A 426 13.54 1.96 14.28
C LYS A 426 14.44 3.20 14.16
N ASP A 427 13.99 4.31 14.76
CA ASP A 427 14.77 5.53 14.90
C ASP A 427 15.85 5.28 15.97
N SER A 428 17.11 5.64 15.69
CA SER A 428 18.22 5.43 16.63
C SER A 428 19.22 6.58 16.64
N LEU A 429 19.78 6.86 17.81
CA LEU A 429 20.78 7.90 18.05
C LEU A 429 22.02 7.27 18.67
N HIS A 430 23.19 7.60 18.12
CA HIS A 430 24.50 7.04 18.45
C HIS A 430 25.49 8.17 18.77
N LEU A 431 25.88 8.26 20.04
CA LEU A 431 26.82 9.27 20.54
C LEU A 431 28.20 8.63 20.78
N PRO A 432 29.29 9.08 20.16
CA PRO A 432 30.63 8.69 20.57
C PRO A 432 30.96 9.33 21.94
N MET A 433 31.64 8.61 22.83
CA MET A 433 32.01 9.16 24.14
C MET A 433 33.05 10.29 24.03
N GLN A 434 33.82 10.31 22.94
CA GLN A 434 34.79 11.33 22.57
C GLN A 434 34.16 12.73 22.49
N ALA A 435 32.96 12.84 21.93
CA ALA A 435 32.19 14.08 21.94
C ALA A 435 31.82 14.51 23.37
N LEU A 436 31.35 13.54 24.16
CA LEU A 436 30.81 13.79 25.50
C LEU A 436 31.88 14.15 26.55
N LEU A 437 33.18 13.95 26.27
CA LEU A 437 34.30 14.31 27.16
C LEU A 437 34.23 15.76 27.64
N GLY A 438 33.87 16.71 26.76
CA GLY A 438 33.76 18.13 27.11
C GLY A 438 32.59 18.47 28.05
N THR A 439 31.67 17.53 28.27
CA THR A 439 30.49 17.68 29.15
C THR A 439 30.62 16.89 30.46
N ALA A 440 31.72 16.17 30.65
CA ALA A 440 31.94 15.36 31.84
C ALA A 440 32.15 16.23 33.10
N SER A 441 31.44 15.89 34.18
CA SER A 441 31.56 16.53 35.50
C SER A 441 31.83 15.47 36.56
N ASN A 442 32.78 15.71 37.46
CA ASN A 442 33.21 14.77 38.50
C ASN A 442 33.59 13.36 37.97
N GLY A 443 34.04 13.25 36.71
CA GLY A 443 34.39 11.98 36.05
C GLY A 443 33.21 11.25 35.37
N ALA A 444 31.99 11.79 35.45
CA ALA A 444 30.79 11.21 34.85
C ALA A 444 30.16 12.14 33.80
N VAL A 445 29.63 11.54 32.72
CA VAL A 445 28.78 12.19 31.73
C VAL A 445 27.32 12.04 32.16
N LYS A 446 26.52 13.10 32.01
CA LYS A 446 25.10 13.14 32.34
C LYS A 446 24.31 13.45 31.08
N ILE A 447 23.35 12.60 30.71
CA ILE A 447 22.61 12.68 29.43
C ILE A 447 21.11 12.46 29.66
N VAL A 448 20.28 13.33 29.11
CA VAL A 448 18.85 13.14 28.92
C VAL A 448 18.59 12.78 27.47
N LEU A 449 17.76 11.77 27.22
CA LEU A 449 17.45 11.22 25.89
C LEU A 449 15.93 11.06 25.77
N ALA A 450 15.36 11.53 24.66
CA ALA A 450 13.93 11.43 24.42
C ALA A 450 13.59 11.07 22.96
N SER A 451 12.50 10.33 22.76
CA SER A 451 11.90 10.10 21.45
C SER A 451 10.41 10.43 21.51
N TYR A 452 9.95 11.25 20.56
CA TYR A 452 8.62 11.84 20.57
C TYR A 452 7.78 11.41 19.36
N LYS A 453 6.57 10.93 19.64
CA LYS A 453 5.47 10.84 18.67
C LYS A 453 4.77 12.22 18.62
N HIS A 454 4.22 12.58 17.47
CA HIS A 454 3.35 13.75 17.25
C HIS A 454 3.88 15.17 17.55
N VAL A 455 5.03 15.36 18.22
CA VAL A 455 5.64 16.70 18.47
C VAL A 455 5.79 17.53 17.18
N LYS A 456 6.13 16.89 16.05
CA LYS A 456 6.23 17.55 14.74
C LYS A 456 4.93 18.25 14.30
N ASP A 457 3.77 17.73 14.74
CA ASP A 457 2.45 18.23 14.36
C ASP A 457 2.12 19.55 15.11
N PHE A 458 2.86 19.87 16.18
CA PHE A 458 2.74 21.10 16.98
C PHE A 458 3.87 22.10 16.74
N LEU A 459 5.10 21.63 16.50
CA LEU A 459 6.21 22.47 16.01
C LEU A 459 5.96 22.95 14.56
N GLY A 460 5.20 22.19 13.79
CA GLY A 460 4.81 22.49 12.42
C GLY A 460 5.92 22.21 11.40
N ASN A 461 5.52 22.27 10.13
CA ASN A 461 6.46 22.19 9.00
C ASN A 461 7.35 23.44 8.95
N VAL A 462 8.43 23.37 8.15
CA VAL A 462 9.17 24.56 7.73
C VAL A 462 8.22 25.46 6.93
N ALA A 463 7.83 26.58 7.54
CA ALA A 463 7.17 27.65 6.80
C ALA A 463 8.13 28.16 5.72
N SER A 464 7.62 28.36 4.51
CA SER A 464 8.38 28.90 3.37
C SER A 464 9.01 30.25 3.75
N SER A 465 10.31 30.24 4.04
CA SER A 465 11.02 31.36 4.65
C SER A 465 11.32 32.46 3.63
N ASP A 466 10.33 33.34 3.44
CA ASP A 466 10.49 34.75 3.02
C ASP A 466 11.32 34.99 1.74
N ARG A 467 11.35 34.01 0.84
CA ARG A 467 11.87 34.13 -0.53
C ARG A 467 10.69 34.08 -1.48
N GLY A 468 10.32 35.24 -2.03
CA GLY A 468 9.21 35.40 -2.98
C GLY A 468 9.46 34.78 -4.35
N ILE A 469 9.55 33.45 -4.41
CA ILE A 469 9.71 32.65 -5.62
C ILE A 469 8.71 31.49 -5.55
N LEU A 470 8.03 31.19 -6.65
CA LEU A 470 7.01 30.13 -6.72
C LEU A 470 7.66 28.73 -6.73
N GLN A 471 8.11 28.24 -5.57
CA GLN A 471 8.43 26.83 -5.39
C GLN A 471 7.20 26.05 -4.92
N ASN A 472 6.67 25.23 -5.82
CA ASN A 472 5.45 24.44 -5.62
C ASN A 472 5.72 23.10 -4.89
N SER A 473 6.77 23.03 -4.06
CA SER A 473 7.12 21.88 -3.23
C SER A 473 6.85 22.19 -1.75
N SER A 474 6.04 21.34 -1.13
CA SER A 474 5.68 21.49 0.29
C SER A 474 6.56 20.60 1.15
N SER A 475 7.40 21.20 1.99
CA SER A 475 8.31 20.44 2.86
C SER A 475 7.61 19.95 4.13
N ILE A 476 7.82 18.68 4.49
CA ILE A 476 7.24 18.02 5.66
C ILE A 476 8.31 17.39 6.55
N ILE A 477 8.04 17.30 7.85
CA ILE A 477 8.85 16.48 8.77
C ILE A 477 8.46 15.01 8.59
N ASN A 478 9.34 14.22 7.95
CA ASN A 478 9.06 12.83 7.54
C ASN A 478 9.66 11.77 8.49
N SER A 479 9.68 12.08 9.79
CA SER A 479 10.33 11.29 10.84
C SER A 479 9.68 11.57 12.20
N ARG A 480 10.10 10.84 13.24
CA ARG A 480 9.86 11.23 14.64
C ARG A 480 10.92 12.23 15.09
N VAL A 481 10.61 13.01 16.13
CA VAL A 481 11.61 13.87 16.78
C VAL A 481 12.38 13.03 17.80
N ILE A 482 13.69 13.14 17.80
CA ILE A 482 14.60 12.46 18.74
C ILE A 482 15.54 13.50 19.34
N SER A 483 15.70 13.54 20.67
CA SER A 483 16.54 14.54 21.34
C SER A 483 17.56 13.93 22.28
N ALA A 484 18.63 14.69 22.47
CA ALA A 484 19.70 14.42 23.41
C ALA A 484 20.13 15.73 24.06
N PHE A 485 20.34 15.74 25.37
CA PHE A 485 20.66 16.96 26.13
C PHE A 485 21.63 16.67 27.28
N THR A 486 22.60 17.56 27.46
CA THR A 486 23.70 17.46 28.44
C THR A 486 23.86 18.72 29.29
N GLY A 487 22.74 19.39 29.61
CA GLY A 487 22.69 20.48 30.60
C GLY A 487 22.79 21.91 30.06
N SER A 488 23.16 22.10 28.78
CA SER A 488 23.10 23.41 28.11
C SER A 488 22.97 23.25 26.59
N TYR A 489 22.20 24.13 25.95
CA TYR A 489 22.11 24.26 24.50
C TYR A 489 23.20 25.16 23.90
N SER A 490 24.16 25.63 24.71
CA SER A 490 25.08 26.72 24.38
C SER A 490 26.22 26.33 23.42
N GLY A 491 25.90 26.10 22.14
CA GLY A 491 26.79 26.28 20.98
C GLY A 491 28.10 25.49 20.92
N THR A 492 28.31 24.52 21.82
CA THR A 492 29.53 23.71 21.89
C THR A 492 29.55 22.67 20.77
N LYS A 493 30.23 23.02 19.67
CA LYS A 493 30.43 22.11 18.55
C LYS A 493 31.27 20.92 18.98
N PHE A 494 30.71 19.73 18.89
CA PHE A 494 31.38 18.47 19.20
C PHE A 494 32.40 18.12 18.10
N PRO A 495 33.63 17.69 18.47
CA PRO A 495 34.67 17.35 17.50
C PRO A 495 34.37 16.05 16.73
N GLU A 496 33.53 15.18 17.29
CA GLU A 496 32.94 14.03 16.60
C GLU A 496 31.41 14.20 16.57
N PRO A 497 30.74 13.98 15.43
CA PRO A 497 29.30 14.22 15.31
C PRO A 497 28.44 13.11 15.93
N VAL A 498 27.28 13.47 16.46
CA VAL A 498 26.23 12.50 16.78
C VAL A 498 25.67 11.89 15.49
N THR A 499 25.62 10.57 15.39
CA THR A 499 25.03 9.86 14.24
C THR A 499 23.59 9.46 14.56
N ILE A 500 22.64 9.88 13.72
CA ILE A 500 21.21 9.68 13.92
C ILE A 500 20.65 8.94 12.70
N THR A 501 19.94 7.83 12.92
CA THR A 501 19.22 7.10 11.87
C THR A 501 17.72 7.30 12.06
N PHE A 502 17.07 7.91 11.07
CA PHE A 502 15.63 8.08 11.02
C PHE A 502 15.00 7.01 10.12
N LYS A 503 13.89 6.42 10.57
CA LYS A 503 12.98 5.68 9.68
C LYS A 503 12.02 6.70 9.04
N LEU A 504 11.84 6.60 7.72
CA LEU A 504 10.84 7.42 7.02
C LEU A 504 9.41 7.00 7.46
N ILE A 505 8.53 7.99 7.59
CA ILE A 505 7.10 7.77 7.88
C ILE A 505 6.33 7.54 6.56
N GLN A 506 6.68 8.31 5.54
CA GLN A 506 6.19 8.22 4.17
C GLN A 506 7.36 7.84 3.25
N GLU A 507 7.23 6.75 2.49
CA GLU A 507 8.29 6.20 1.62
C GLU A 507 8.08 6.53 0.12
N GLU A 508 6.94 7.14 -0.24
CA GLU A 508 6.53 7.50 -1.61
C GLU A 508 6.23 8.99 -1.74
N ASN A 509 6.40 9.55 -2.94
CA ASN A 509 6.15 10.97 -3.27
C ASN A 509 6.93 11.97 -2.38
N VAL A 510 8.13 11.59 -1.91
CA VAL A 510 9.03 12.42 -1.12
C VAL A 510 10.45 12.37 -1.65
N THR A 511 11.08 13.53 -1.79
CA THR A 511 12.48 13.68 -2.22
C THR A 511 13.22 14.72 -1.36
N ASN A 512 14.47 15.05 -1.70
CA ASN A 512 15.36 15.95 -0.97
C ASN A 512 15.38 15.76 0.58
N PRO A 513 15.94 14.63 1.09
CA PRO A 513 16.08 14.41 2.52
C PRO A 513 17.11 15.35 3.15
N GLN A 514 16.66 16.20 4.07
CA GLN A 514 17.46 17.21 4.76
C GLN A 514 17.41 16.99 6.28
N CYS A 515 18.59 16.95 6.90
CA CYS A 515 18.74 16.79 8.35
C CYS A 515 18.53 18.14 9.03
N VAL A 516 17.62 18.20 10.00
CA VAL A 516 17.27 19.44 10.72
C VAL A 516 17.27 19.24 12.23
N TYR A 517 17.47 20.33 12.96
CA TYR A 517 17.18 20.40 14.39
C TYR A 517 16.22 21.55 14.69
N TRP A 518 15.55 21.50 15.82
CA TRP A 518 14.70 22.58 16.31
C TRP A 518 15.56 23.59 17.09
N ASP A 519 15.73 24.81 16.55
CA ASP A 519 16.30 25.91 17.31
C ASP A 519 15.22 26.46 18.25
N LEU A 520 15.48 26.29 19.55
CA LEU A 520 14.64 26.83 20.60
C LEU A 520 14.61 28.37 20.57
N ASN A 521 15.68 29.05 20.16
CA ASN A 521 15.72 30.52 20.15
C ASN A 521 14.86 31.11 19.01
N ALA A 522 15.06 30.66 17.77
CA ALA A 522 14.29 31.10 16.62
C ALA A 522 12.89 30.46 16.52
N ARG A 523 12.59 29.42 17.32
CA ARG A 523 11.34 28.62 17.28
C ARG A 523 11.06 28.12 15.84
N LEU A 524 12.11 27.61 15.21
CA LEU A 524 12.19 27.20 13.79
C LEU A 524 13.08 25.95 13.63
N TRP A 525 12.87 25.20 12.55
CA TRP A 525 13.80 24.14 12.14
C TRP A 525 15.01 24.77 11.42
N SER A 526 16.22 24.41 11.81
CA SER A 526 17.49 24.83 11.21
C SER A 526 18.29 23.64 10.70
N GLN A 527 19.17 23.87 9.72
CA GLN A 527 20.11 22.89 9.15
C GLN A 527 21.55 23.12 9.64
N GLU A 528 21.80 24.19 10.40
CA GLU A 528 23.15 24.60 10.80
C GLU A 528 23.81 23.53 11.67
N GLY A 529 24.96 23.01 11.24
CA GLY A 529 25.67 21.97 11.98
C GLY A 529 25.07 20.55 11.85
N CYS A 530 24.08 20.33 10.98
CA CYS A 530 23.56 19.00 10.63
C CYS A 530 23.72 18.71 9.13
N TRP A 531 24.12 17.49 8.77
CA TRP A 531 24.28 17.05 7.38
C TRP A 531 23.82 15.61 7.14
N LEU A 532 23.47 15.31 5.90
CA LEU A 532 23.05 13.97 5.47
C LEU A 532 24.28 13.11 5.14
N LYS A 533 24.44 11.99 5.85
CA LYS A 533 25.51 10.99 5.60
C LYS A 533 25.15 10.01 4.49
N LYS A 534 23.90 9.55 4.47
CA LYS A 534 23.32 8.65 3.45
C LYS A 534 21.80 8.62 3.54
N SER A 535 21.11 8.33 2.44
CA SER A 535 19.67 8.07 2.44
C SER A 535 19.30 6.89 1.53
N ASN A 536 18.17 6.25 1.84
CA ASN A 536 17.53 5.18 1.10
C ASN A 536 16.00 5.34 1.26
N LYS A 537 15.19 4.65 0.45
CA LYS A 537 13.71 4.77 0.42
C LYS A 537 13.01 4.63 1.78
N THR A 538 13.63 3.94 2.73
CA THR A 538 13.05 3.59 4.04
C THR A 538 13.73 4.28 5.23
N HIS A 539 14.98 4.75 5.08
CA HIS A 539 15.78 5.31 6.18
C HIS A 539 16.77 6.37 5.67
N ALA A 540 16.94 7.43 6.46
CA ALA A 540 18.00 8.42 6.28
C ALA A 540 18.94 8.41 7.49
N VAL A 541 20.23 8.69 7.27
CA VAL A 541 21.23 8.84 8.33
C VAL A 541 21.82 10.23 8.28
N CYS A 542 21.70 10.93 9.40
CA CYS A 542 22.19 12.27 9.65
C CYS A 542 23.41 12.24 10.58
N GLU A 543 24.24 13.25 10.46
CA GLU A 543 25.30 13.58 11.41
C GLU A 543 25.13 15.03 11.84
N CYS A 544 25.27 15.33 13.13
CA CYS A 544 25.19 16.70 13.65
C CYS A 544 26.32 17.02 14.63
N ASP A 545 26.75 18.27 14.69
CA ASP A 545 27.85 18.75 15.54
C ASP A 545 27.43 19.30 16.92
N HIS A 546 26.18 19.10 17.33
CA HIS A 546 25.62 19.63 18.57
C HIS A 546 24.59 18.64 19.17
N LEU A 547 23.93 18.99 20.28
CA LEU A 547 22.89 18.17 20.93
C LEU A 547 21.63 19.01 21.22
N THR A 548 20.54 18.70 20.52
CA THR A 548 19.25 19.41 20.52
C THR A 548 18.10 18.42 20.19
N ASN A 549 16.99 18.90 19.62
CA ASN A 549 15.85 18.11 19.16
C ASN A 549 15.91 17.93 17.63
N PHE A 550 16.19 16.72 17.15
CA PHE A 550 16.48 16.42 15.75
C PHE A 550 15.30 15.81 14.99
N ALA A 551 15.24 16.10 13.68
CA ALA A 551 14.31 15.47 12.74
C ALA A 551 14.87 15.42 11.30
N LEU A 552 14.19 14.66 10.44
CA LEU A 552 14.35 14.65 8.99
C LEU A 552 13.22 15.45 8.32
N LEU A 553 13.61 16.47 7.55
CA LEU A 553 12.77 17.21 6.61
C LEU A 553 12.84 16.55 5.22
N MET A 554 11.74 16.52 4.48
CA MET A 554 11.71 16.10 3.06
C MET A 554 10.76 17.00 2.27
N GLU A 555 11.04 17.21 0.98
CA GLU A 555 10.08 17.82 0.06
C GLU A 555 9.05 16.78 -0.38
N VAL A 556 7.75 17.11 -0.28
CA VAL A 556 6.69 16.33 -0.91
C VAL A 556 6.68 16.68 -2.40
N GLU A 557 6.82 15.66 -3.23
CA GLU A 557 6.56 15.81 -4.65
C GLU A 557 5.05 15.91 -4.86
N ALA A 558 4.58 17.11 -5.22
CA ALA A 558 3.25 17.26 -5.78
C ALA A 558 3.09 16.29 -6.97
N PRO A 559 1.96 15.57 -7.13
CA PRO A 559 1.82 14.50 -8.11
C PRO A 559 1.77 15.03 -9.55
N LYS A 560 2.94 15.23 -10.15
CA LYS A 560 3.15 15.73 -11.52
C LYS A 560 2.67 14.71 -12.56
N GLU A 561 1.82 15.17 -13.50
CA GLU A 561 1.50 14.60 -14.83
C GLU A 561 1.02 13.13 -14.96
N TYR A 562 1.11 12.29 -13.92
CA TYR A 562 0.78 10.87 -14.03
C TYR A 562 -0.73 10.58 -13.94
N THR A 563 -1.50 11.50 -13.37
CA THR A 563 -2.94 11.31 -13.09
C THR A 563 -3.79 11.40 -14.36
N GLU A 564 -3.55 12.39 -15.22
CA GLU A 564 -4.28 12.56 -16.49
C GLU A 564 -4.08 11.36 -17.42
N ASN A 565 -2.85 10.87 -17.53
CA ASN A 565 -2.51 9.69 -18.32
C ASN A 565 -3.26 8.42 -17.87
N ARG A 566 -3.54 8.26 -16.56
CA ARG A 566 -4.40 7.16 -16.07
C ARG A 566 -5.86 7.34 -16.47
N ILE A 567 -6.41 8.55 -16.35
CA ILE A 567 -7.81 8.85 -16.70
C ILE A 567 -8.03 8.63 -18.19
N PHE A 568 -7.14 9.15 -19.04
CA PHE A 568 -7.17 8.94 -20.49
C PHE A 568 -7.02 7.46 -20.86
N SER A 569 -6.11 6.72 -20.19
CA SER A 569 -5.98 5.26 -20.37
C SER A 569 -7.26 4.50 -20.00
N LYS A 570 -7.97 4.88 -18.92
CA LYS A 570 -9.28 4.30 -18.60
C LYS A 570 -10.32 4.63 -19.69
N MET A 571 -10.39 5.89 -20.14
CA MET A 571 -11.39 6.30 -21.15
C MET A 571 -11.23 5.55 -22.48
N ILE A 572 -10.01 5.44 -23.03
CA ILE A 572 -9.79 4.75 -24.31
C ILE A 572 -10.06 3.24 -24.21
N ILE A 573 -9.78 2.61 -23.07
CA ILE A 573 -10.18 1.24 -22.75
C ILE A 573 -11.72 1.11 -22.82
N PHE A 574 -12.46 1.97 -22.12
CA PHE A 574 -13.93 1.94 -22.11
C PHE A 574 -14.54 2.13 -23.50
N ILE A 575 -14.01 3.07 -24.30
CA ILE A 575 -14.45 3.31 -25.68
C ILE A 575 -14.21 2.06 -26.56
N SER A 576 -13.06 1.40 -26.41
CA SER A 576 -12.77 0.16 -27.17
C SER A 576 -13.67 -1.01 -26.80
N CYS A 577 -13.96 -1.21 -25.51
CA CYS A 577 -14.88 -2.25 -25.03
C CYS A 577 -16.30 -1.98 -25.54
N GLY A 578 -16.76 -0.73 -25.49
CA GLY A 578 -18.06 -0.32 -26.03
C GLY A 578 -18.20 -0.61 -27.53
N LEU A 579 -17.17 -0.32 -28.34
CA LEU A 579 -17.17 -0.64 -29.77
C LEU A 579 -17.11 -2.15 -30.05
N ALA A 580 -16.33 -2.91 -29.28
CA ALA A 580 -16.27 -4.37 -29.37
C ALA A 580 -17.62 -5.02 -29.03
N ILE A 581 -18.31 -4.55 -27.98
CA ILE A 581 -19.66 -4.97 -27.58
C ILE A 581 -20.66 -4.76 -28.73
N VAL A 582 -20.61 -3.63 -29.45
CA VAL A 582 -21.49 -3.38 -30.62
C VAL A 582 -21.27 -4.42 -31.72
N PHE A 583 -20.01 -4.76 -32.05
CA PHE A 583 -19.73 -5.81 -33.04
C PHE A 583 -20.18 -7.20 -32.55
N PHE A 584 -19.99 -7.54 -31.28
CA PHE A 584 -20.46 -8.82 -30.71
C PHE A 584 -21.99 -8.91 -30.66
N LEU A 585 -22.69 -7.82 -30.33
CA LEU A 585 -24.16 -7.73 -30.40
C LEU A 585 -24.68 -7.99 -31.81
N ILE A 586 -24.16 -7.28 -32.81
CA ILE A 586 -24.57 -7.47 -34.21
C ILE A 586 -24.29 -8.90 -34.66
N THR A 587 -23.11 -9.45 -34.34
CA THR A 587 -22.75 -10.85 -34.69
C THR A 587 -23.68 -11.86 -34.04
N ALA A 588 -24.00 -11.68 -32.75
CA ALA A 588 -24.93 -12.56 -32.03
C ALA A 588 -26.36 -12.48 -32.58
N ILE A 589 -26.81 -11.30 -33.01
CA ILE A 589 -28.11 -11.09 -33.66
C ILE A 589 -28.16 -11.78 -35.04
N LEU A 590 -27.12 -11.60 -35.88
CA LEU A 590 -27.02 -12.29 -37.18
C LEU A 590 -27.04 -13.83 -37.01
N LEU A 591 -26.26 -14.36 -36.07
CA LEU A 591 -26.24 -15.79 -35.71
C LEU A 591 -27.51 -16.28 -35.02
N HIS A 592 -28.40 -15.39 -34.56
CA HIS A 592 -29.71 -15.76 -34.04
C HIS A 592 -30.78 -15.78 -35.14
N ILE A 593 -30.83 -14.75 -35.99
CA ILE A 593 -31.89 -14.57 -36.99
C ILE A 593 -31.68 -15.49 -38.20
N PHE A 594 -30.46 -15.57 -38.74
CA PHE A 594 -30.22 -16.19 -40.05
C PHE A 594 -29.87 -17.68 -40.00
N ARG A 595 -29.72 -18.28 -38.81
CA ARG A 595 -29.40 -19.71 -38.63
C ARG A 595 -30.55 -20.49 -37.97
N THR A 596 -31.49 -20.92 -38.81
CA THR A 596 -32.64 -21.77 -38.43
C THR A 596 -32.29 -23.27 -38.32
N LEU A 597 -31.12 -23.69 -38.79
CA LEU A 597 -30.63 -25.08 -38.72
C LEU A 597 -29.50 -25.19 -37.68
N PRO A 598 -29.70 -25.93 -36.56
CA PRO A 598 -28.71 -26.03 -35.50
C PRO A 598 -27.61 -27.05 -35.86
N THR A 599 -26.49 -26.58 -36.39
CA THR A 599 -25.26 -27.37 -36.42
C THR A 599 -24.50 -27.21 -35.10
N ASP A 600 -23.77 -28.25 -34.67
CA ASP A 600 -22.86 -28.18 -33.51
C ASP A 600 -21.95 -26.95 -33.59
N ASP A 601 -21.43 -26.69 -34.79
CA ASP A 601 -20.54 -25.59 -35.13
C ASP A 601 -21.17 -24.21 -34.99
N ALA A 602 -22.39 -24.01 -35.50
CA ALA A 602 -23.14 -22.77 -35.29
C ALA A 602 -23.41 -22.52 -33.80
N THR A 603 -23.65 -23.60 -33.05
CA THR A 603 -23.94 -23.56 -31.62
C THR A 603 -22.70 -23.16 -30.81
N ILE A 604 -21.52 -23.72 -31.12
CA ILE A 604 -20.23 -23.34 -30.53
C ILE A 604 -19.97 -21.83 -30.72
N HIS A 605 -20.10 -21.32 -31.95
CA HIS A 605 -19.87 -19.91 -32.23
C HIS A 605 -20.89 -18.98 -31.54
N LYS A 606 -22.15 -19.42 -31.41
CA LYS A 606 -23.18 -18.68 -30.66
C LYS A 606 -22.84 -18.58 -29.16
N HIS A 607 -22.36 -19.65 -28.54
CA HIS A 607 -21.87 -19.61 -27.16
C HIS A 607 -20.61 -18.73 -27.00
N LEU A 608 -19.66 -18.83 -27.94
CA LEU A 608 -18.44 -18.00 -27.92
C LEU A 608 -18.75 -16.50 -27.96
N CYS A 609 -19.62 -16.06 -28.88
CA CYS A 609 -20.04 -14.66 -28.97
C CYS A 609 -20.79 -14.17 -27.72
N ILE A 610 -21.65 -15.01 -27.12
CA ILE A 610 -22.36 -14.68 -25.88
C ILE A 610 -21.38 -14.54 -24.70
N CYS A 611 -20.43 -15.45 -24.55
CA CYS A 611 -19.44 -15.37 -23.47
C CYS A 611 -18.51 -14.16 -23.62
N LEU A 612 -18.09 -13.82 -24.85
CA LEU A 612 -17.30 -12.61 -25.12
C LEU A 612 -18.06 -11.34 -24.76
N LEU A 613 -19.31 -11.21 -25.21
CA LEU A 613 -20.17 -10.07 -24.90
C LEU A 613 -20.35 -9.89 -23.38
N LEU A 614 -20.59 -10.99 -22.65
CA LEU A 614 -20.70 -10.96 -21.19
C LEU A 614 -19.37 -10.60 -20.52
N ALA A 615 -18.23 -11.05 -21.04
CA ALA A 615 -16.91 -10.73 -20.49
C ALA A 615 -16.60 -9.22 -20.59
N GLU A 616 -16.84 -8.59 -21.75
CA GLU A 616 -16.66 -7.14 -21.92
C GLU A 616 -17.58 -6.33 -20.98
N VAL A 617 -18.85 -6.73 -20.87
CA VAL A 617 -19.84 -6.05 -20.00
C VAL A 617 -19.47 -6.19 -18.51
N VAL A 618 -19.08 -7.39 -18.06
CA VAL A 618 -18.63 -7.60 -16.67
C VAL A 618 -17.32 -6.86 -16.40
N TYR A 619 -16.40 -6.80 -17.38
CA TYR A 619 -15.16 -6.03 -17.26
C TYR A 619 -15.44 -4.53 -17.08
N MET A 620 -16.26 -3.92 -17.93
CA MET A 620 -16.66 -2.51 -17.78
C MET A 620 -17.35 -2.26 -16.43
N GLY A 621 -18.28 -3.14 -16.03
CA GLY A 621 -18.98 -3.06 -14.75
C GLY A 621 -18.07 -3.23 -13.52
N SER A 622 -16.88 -3.82 -13.67
CA SER A 622 -15.94 -4.06 -12.57
C SER A 622 -15.06 -2.85 -12.20
N SER A 623 -14.83 -1.92 -13.13
CA SER A 623 -13.81 -0.85 -13.02
C SER A 623 -13.93 0.04 -11.79
N ASP A 624 -15.16 0.31 -11.35
CA ASP A 624 -15.48 1.35 -10.38
C ASP A 624 -16.27 0.78 -9.17
N GLN A 625 -16.22 -0.54 -8.98
CA GLN A 625 -16.89 -1.26 -7.88
C GLN A 625 -15.91 -1.64 -6.78
N SER A 626 -16.41 -1.70 -5.53
CA SER A 626 -15.61 -2.04 -4.35
C SER A 626 -16.30 -3.07 -3.45
N GLY A 627 -15.56 -3.61 -2.48
CA GLY A 627 -16.07 -4.60 -1.52
C GLY A 627 -16.58 -5.88 -2.19
N MET A 628 -17.64 -6.47 -1.64
CA MET A 628 -18.17 -7.78 -2.07
C MET A 628 -18.63 -7.80 -3.53
N ILE A 629 -19.17 -6.69 -4.05
CA ILE A 629 -19.61 -6.58 -5.45
C ILE A 629 -18.41 -6.84 -6.37
N CYS A 630 -17.26 -6.25 -6.04
CA CYS A 630 -16.05 -6.44 -6.82
C CYS A 630 -15.57 -7.90 -6.81
N SER A 631 -15.54 -8.58 -5.66
CA SER A 631 -15.14 -10.00 -5.60
C SER A 631 -16.03 -10.90 -6.47
N VAL A 632 -17.34 -10.62 -6.54
CA VAL A 632 -18.28 -11.35 -7.40
C VAL A 632 -18.03 -11.06 -8.89
N LEU A 633 -17.78 -9.80 -9.27
CA LEU A 633 -17.48 -9.43 -10.66
C LEU A 633 -16.13 -10.00 -11.12
N ALA A 634 -15.10 -9.97 -10.27
CA ALA A 634 -13.80 -10.59 -10.54
C ALA A 634 -13.89 -12.11 -10.75
N GLY A 635 -14.68 -12.81 -9.92
CA GLY A 635 -14.96 -14.24 -10.08
C GLY A 635 -15.77 -14.55 -11.36
N SER A 636 -16.74 -13.70 -11.67
CA SER A 636 -17.56 -13.83 -12.89
C SER A 636 -16.73 -13.64 -14.17
N LEU A 637 -15.85 -12.64 -14.19
CA LEU A 637 -14.94 -12.39 -15.32
C LEU A 637 -13.94 -13.54 -15.49
N HIS A 638 -13.37 -14.06 -14.40
CA HIS A 638 -12.50 -15.24 -14.42
C HIS A 638 -13.18 -16.45 -15.09
N PHE A 639 -14.41 -16.77 -14.67
CA PHE A 639 -15.20 -17.85 -15.27
C PHE A 639 -15.49 -17.63 -16.76
N LEU A 640 -15.93 -16.43 -17.14
CA LEU A 640 -16.28 -16.10 -18.53
C LEU A 640 -15.05 -16.19 -19.45
N LEU A 641 -13.91 -15.63 -19.04
CA LEU A 641 -12.65 -15.72 -19.80
C LEU A 641 -12.16 -17.16 -19.94
N GLN A 642 -12.20 -17.95 -18.87
CA GLN A 642 -11.78 -19.34 -18.93
C GLN A 642 -12.73 -20.19 -19.79
N ALA A 643 -14.04 -19.90 -19.80
CA ALA A 643 -15.00 -20.52 -20.71
C ALA A 643 -14.78 -20.14 -22.18
N ILE A 644 -14.38 -18.90 -22.48
CA ILE A 644 -13.99 -18.46 -23.83
C ILE A 644 -12.82 -19.29 -24.35
N PHE A 645 -11.75 -19.46 -23.57
CA PHE A 645 -10.60 -20.27 -23.98
C PHE A 645 -10.96 -21.76 -24.17
N MET A 646 -11.83 -22.32 -23.31
CA MET A 646 -12.36 -23.68 -23.50
C MET A 646 -13.19 -23.82 -24.79
N TRP A 647 -14.05 -22.85 -25.12
CA TRP A 647 -14.82 -22.88 -26.37
C TRP A 647 -13.95 -22.74 -27.62
N ILE A 648 -12.89 -21.93 -27.59
CA ILE A 648 -11.92 -21.83 -28.70
C ILE A 648 -11.20 -23.18 -28.91
N PHE A 649 -10.75 -23.82 -27.83
CA PHE A 649 -10.13 -25.14 -27.87
C PHE A 649 -11.07 -26.19 -28.45
N LEU A 650 -12.33 -26.25 -27.99
CA LEU A 650 -13.33 -27.20 -28.47
C LEU A 650 -13.78 -26.94 -29.92
N SER A 651 -13.88 -25.68 -30.35
CA SER A 651 -14.13 -25.31 -31.76
C SER A 651 -13.00 -25.84 -32.66
N THR A 652 -11.75 -25.64 -32.23
CA THR A 652 -10.57 -26.12 -32.93
C THR A 652 -10.52 -27.66 -33.00
N PHE A 653 -10.85 -28.34 -31.90
CA PHE A 653 -10.92 -29.80 -31.85
C PHE A 653 -12.04 -30.35 -32.76
N GLN A 654 -13.21 -29.70 -32.81
CA GLN A 654 -14.30 -30.05 -33.72
C GLN A 654 -13.89 -29.88 -35.20
N LEU A 655 -13.11 -28.84 -35.54
CA LEU A 655 -12.54 -28.67 -36.88
C LEU A 655 -11.52 -29.77 -37.24
N TYR A 656 -10.75 -30.26 -36.27
CA TYR A 656 -9.87 -31.42 -36.45
C TYR A 656 -10.67 -32.71 -36.68
N LEU A 657 -11.71 -32.96 -35.88
CA LEU A 657 -12.58 -34.14 -36.02
C LEU A 657 -13.28 -34.18 -37.40
N LEU A 658 -13.75 -33.03 -37.90
CA LEU A 658 -14.33 -32.87 -39.23
C LEU A 658 -13.37 -33.25 -40.39
N LEU A 659 -12.06 -33.29 -40.15
CA LEU A 659 -11.03 -33.72 -41.11
C LEU A 659 -10.64 -35.20 -40.96
N VAL A 660 -11.03 -35.87 -39.86
CA VAL A 660 -10.56 -37.23 -39.51
C VAL A 660 -11.68 -38.27 -39.50
N GLU A 661 -12.90 -37.89 -39.14
CA GLU A 661 -14.04 -38.81 -39.05
C GLU A 661 -15.07 -38.57 -40.17
N ASN A 662 -15.49 -39.66 -40.82
CA ASN A 662 -16.52 -39.62 -41.87
C ASN A 662 -17.97 -39.66 -41.32
N ASN A 663 -18.18 -39.74 -40.01
CA ASN A 663 -19.48 -40.04 -39.41
C ASN A 663 -19.98 -38.91 -38.49
N TYR A 664 -21.20 -38.42 -38.73
CA TYR A 664 -21.70 -37.17 -38.14
C TYR A 664 -22.59 -37.40 -36.91
N ASN A 665 -21.98 -37.77 -35.79
CA ASN A 665 -22.66 -37.78 -34.48
C ASN A 665 -22.52 -36.40 -33.82
N SER A 666 -23.63 -35.78 -33.41
CA SER A 666 -23.62 -34.52 -32.65
C SER A 666 -23.00 -34.75 -31.26
N ARG A 667 -22.04 -33.88 -30.90
CA ARG A 667 -21.27 -33.91 -29.65
C ARG A 667 -21.48 -32.68 -28.79
N ILE A 668 -22.23 -31.68 -29.27
CA ILE A 668 -22.43 -30.38 -28.63
C ILE A 668 -22.79 -30.45 -27.13
N ARG A 669 -23.60 -31.43 -26.70
CA ARG A 669 -23.94 -31.64 -25.28
C ARG A 669 -22.71 -31.87 -24.40
N TYR A 670 -21.78 -32.72 -24.86
CA TYR A 670 -20.52 -32.98 -24.14
C TYR A 670 -19.60 -31.76 -24.15
N PHE A 671 -19.54 -31.04 -25.28
CA PHE A 671 -18.77 -29.80 -25.36
C PHE A 671 -19.30 -28.73 -24.41
N SER A 672 -20.63 -28.51 -24.32
CA SER A 672 -21.23 -27.58 -23.35
C SER A 672 -20.98 -27.97 -21.88
N ILE A 673 -20.96 -29.27 -21.56
CA ILE A 673 -20.64 -29.76 -20.20
C ILE A 673 -19.18 -29.46 -19.87
N VAL A 674 -18.24 -29.74 -20.79
CA VAL A 674 -16.81 -29.51 -20.57
C VAL A 674 -16.47 -28.01 -20.57
N SER A 675 -17.06 -27.22 -21.47
CA SER A 675 -16.75 -25.79 -21.66
C SER A 675 -17.16 -24.90 -20.50
N TYR A 676 -18.19 -25.28 -19.74
CA TYR A 676 -18.65 -24.56 -18.56
C TYR A 676 -18.30 -25.28 -17.25
N GLY A 677 -18.29 -26.62 -17.24
CA GLY A 677 -17.97 -27.41 -16.04
C GLY A 677 -16.51 -27.27 -15.60
N MET A 678 -15.55 -27.27 -16.53
CA MET A 678 -14.13 -27.12 -16.17
C MET A 678 -13.80 -25.71 -15.62
N PRO A 679 -14.25 -24.59 -16.24
CA PRO A 679 -14.11 -23.26 -15.64
C PRO A 679 -14.81 -23.11 -14.29
N ALA A 680 -16.01 -23.68 -14.11
CA ALA A 680 -16.72 -23.64 -12.84
C ALA A 680 -15.94 -24.39 -11.74
N LEU A 681 -15.42 -25.57 -12.04
CA LEU A 681 -14.59 -26.34 -11.12
C LEU A 681 -13.32 -25.57 -10.70
N ILE A 682 -12.63 -24.94 -11.66
CA ILE A 682 -11.45 -24.09 -11.41
C ILE A 682 -11.83 -22.91 -10.49
N LEU A 683 -12.90 -22.16 -10.81
CA LEU A 683 -13.38 -21.05 -9.98
C LEU A 683 -13.71 -21.51 -8.55
N CYS A 684 -14.44 -22.61 -8.39
CA CYS A 684 -14.80 -23.15 -7.07
C CYS A 684 -13.57 -23.56 -6.26
N ILE A 685 -12.59 -24.25 -6.86
CA ILE A 685 -11.36 -24.66 -6.17
C ILE A 685 -10.55 -23.42 -5.75
N SER A 686 -10.35 -22.45 -6.64
CA SER A 686 -9.64 -21.20 -6.31
C SER A 686 -10.34 -20.43 -5.18
N ALA A 687 -11.67 -20.29 -5.24
CA ALA A 687 -12.45 -19.60 -4.21
C ALA A 687 -12.40 -20.31 -2.84
N LEU A 688 -12.39 -21.65 -2.82
CA LEU A 688 -12.20 -22.44 -1.59
C LEU A 688 -10.80 -22.25 -0.99
N VAL A 689 -9.76 -22.13 -1.82
CA VAL A 689 -8.39 -21.90 -1.35
C VAL A 689 -8.20 -20.48 -0.81
N ASN A 690 -8.64 -19.44 -1.54
CA ASN A 690 -8.58 -18.06 -1.05
C ASN A 690 -9.57 -17.09 -1.72
N ALA A 691 -10.81 -17.06 -1.23
CA ALA A 691 -11.81 -16.08 -1.66
C ALA A 691 -11.35 -14.61 -1.54
N ARG A 692 -10.42 -14.27 -0.62
CA ARG A 692 -9.91 -12.90 -0.44
C ARG A 692 -8.92 -12.47 -1.54
N SER A 693 -8.57 -13.34 -2.49
CA SER A 693 -7.76 -13.01 -3.66
C SER A 693 -8.59 -12.61 -4.90
N TYR A 694 -9.92 -12.57 -4.80
CA TYR A 694 -10.82 -12.01 -5.81
C TYR A 694 -11.16 -10.55 -5.49
N GLY A 695 -10.65 -9.62 -6.30
CA GLY A 695 -10.80 -8.18 -6.10
C GLY A 695 -9.75 -7.60 -5.16
N THR A 696 -9.41 -6.32 -5.36
CA THR A 696 -8.48 -5.54 -4.52
C THR A 696 -8.97 -4.09 -4.40
N PRO A 697 -8.42 -3.26 -3.50
CA PRO A 697 -8.75 -1.83 -3.44
C PRO A 697 -8.38 -1.04 -4.72
N ASP A 698 -7.36 -1.49 -5.45
CA ASP A 698 -6.83 -0.81 -6.66
C ASP A 698 -7.55 -1.22 -7.95
N TYR A 699 -7.93 -2.49 -8.06
CA TYR A 699 -8.41 -3.11 -9.29
C TYR A 699 -9.31 -4.32 -9.02
N CYS A 700 -10.28 -4.54 -9.91
CA CYS A 700 -11.33 -5.53 -9.72
C CYS A 700 -11.12 -6.83 -10.52
N PHE A 701 -10.05 -7.56 -10.20
CA PHE A 701 -9.72 -8.85 -10.83
C PHE A 701 -9.03 -9.80 -9.83
N LEU A 702 -8.53 -10.97 -10.28
CA LEU A 702 -7.61 -11.79 -9.49
C LEU A 702 -6.37 -10.97 -9.11
N ARG A 703 -5.92 -11.15 -7.87
CA ARG A 703 -4.73 -10.50 -7.32
C ARG A 703 -3.44 -11.03 -8.01
N PHE A 704 -2.63 -10.13 -8.58
CA PHE A 704 -1.47 -10.46 -9.43
C PHE A 704 -0.13 -10.68 -8.68
N ASP A 705 -0.01 -10.20 -7.45
CA ASP A 705 1.26 -10.15 -6.69
C ASP A 705 1.67 -11.49 -6.03
N ASN A 706 0.88 -12.55 -6.26
CA ASN A 706 1.03 -13.86 -5.64
C ASN A 706 0.81 -14.97 -6.69
N TYR A 707 1.22 -16.20 -6.34
CA TYR A 707 1.04 -17.40 -7.19
C TYR A 707 -0.42 -17.69 -7.58
N TYR A 708 -1.39 -17.05 -6.94
CA TYR A 708 -2.82 -17.21 -7.21
C TYR A 708 -3.21 -16.90 -8.66
N ILE A 709 -2.52 -15.98 -9.35
CA ILE A 709 -2.80 -15.63 -10.75
C ILE A 709 -2.63 -16.82 -11.73
N PHE A 710 -1.79 -17.81 -11.39
CA PHE A 710 -1.61 -19.00 -12.21
C PHE A 710 -2.86 -19.89 -12.29
N CYS A 711 -3.85 -19.72 -11.39
CA CYS A 711 -5.17 -20.37 -11.49
C CYS A 711 -5.92 -19.99 -12.78
N PHE A 712 -5.68 -18.79 -13.31
CA PHE A 712 -6.20 -18.33 -14.60
C PHE A 712 -5.20 -18.58 -15.73
N VAL A 713 -3.96 -18.11 -15.57
CA VAL A 713 -2.97 -18.10 -16.66
C VAL A 713 -2.59 -19.51 -17.11
N GLY A 714 -2.41 -20.46 -16.19
CA GLY A 714 -2.05 -21.84 -16.53
C GLY A 714 -3.11 -22.54 -17.40
N PRO A 715 -4.38 -22.62 -16.96
CA PRO A 715 -5.46 -23.19 -17.74
C PRO A 715 -5.71 -22.46 -19.07
N ALA A 716 -5.65 -21.12 -19.11
CA ALA A 716 -5.79 -20.35 -20.35
C ALA A 716 -4.68 -20.67 -21.36
N SER A 717 -3.39 -20.63 -20.94
CA SER A 717 -2.26 -21.00 -21.80
C SER A 717 -2.32 -22.44 -22.29
N THR A 718 -2.81 -23.37 -21.46
CA THR A 718 -2.99 -24.79 -21.84
C THR A 718 -4.02 -24.95 -22.96
N CYS A 719 -5.15 -24.23 -22.89
CA CYS A 719 -6.17 -24.23 -23.95
C CYS A 719 -5.62 -23.67 -25.27
N ILE A 720 -4.88 -22.55 -25.21
CA ILE A 720 -4.26 -21.91 -26.37
C ILE A 720 -3.23 -22.83 -27.04
N LEU A 721 -2.37 -23.47 -26.24
CA LEU A 721 -1.36 -24.41 -26.74
C LEU A 721 -2.01 -25.65 -27.39
N GLY A 722 -3.03 -26.22 -26.76
CA GLY A 722 -3.78 -27.35 -27.34
C GLY A 722 -4.44 -27.00 -28.67
N ALA A 723 -5.04 -25.81 -28.78
CA ALA A 723 -5.63 -25.33 -30.03
C ALA A 723 -4.55 -25.08 -31.11
N PHE A 724 -3.40 -24.49 -30.77
CA PHE A 724 -2.26 -24.33 -31.69
C PHE A 724 -1.78 -25.68 -32.26
N ILE A 725 -1.72 -26.72 -31.42
CA ILE A 725 -1.36 -28.08 -31.85
C ILE A 725 -2.42 -28.64 -32.82
N PHE A 726 -3.71 -28.50 -32.54
CA PHE A 726 -4.74 -28.97 -33.47
C PHE A 726 -4.74 -28.19 -34.80
N LEU A 727 -4.58 -26.87 -34.80
CA LEU A 727 -4.49 -26.06 -36.02
C LEU A 727 -3.25 -26.39 -36.89
N THR A 728 -2.10 -26.68 -36.28
CA THR A 728 -0.91 -27.13 -37.02
C THR A 728 -1.10 -28.53 -37.59
N LEU A 729 -1.70 -29.46 -36.83
CA LEU A 729 -2.07 -30.80 -37.33
C LEU A 729 -3.09 -30.76 -38.48
N ILE A 730 -4.07 -29.83 -38.44
CA ILE A 730 -5.02 -29.59 -39.54
C ILE A 730 -4.26 -29.15 -40.80
N ILE A 731 -3.31 -28.21 -40.71
CA ILE A 731 -2.47 -27.80 -41.84
C ILE A 731 -1.72 -28.99 -42.43
N CYS A 732 -1.00 -29.76 -41.58
CA CYS A 732 -0.21 -30.91 -42.03
C CYS A 732 -1.07 -31.97 -42.75
N LYS A 733 -2.22 -32.37 -42.19
CA LYS A 733 -3.13 -33.33 -42.83
C LYS A 733 -3.78 -32.76 -44.11
N THR A 734 -4.17 -31.48 -44.11
CA THR A 734 -4.76 -30.81 -45.29
C THR A 734 -3.79 -30.80 -46.47
N CYS A 735 -2.52 -30.44 -46.23
CA CYS A 735 -1.48 -30.45 -47.26
C CYS A 735 -1.21 -31.87 -47.81
N TRP A 736 -1.14 -32.88 -46.93
CA TRP A 736 -0.92 -34.28 -47.33
C TRP A 736 -2.09 -34.86 -48.15
N PHE A 737 -3.33 -34.66 -47.68
CA PHE A 737 -4.53 -35.20 -48.32
C PHE A 737 -4.84 -34.52 -49.67
N SER A 738 -4.51 -33.22 -49.79
CA SER A 738 -4.65 -32.45 -51.03
C SER A 738 -3.81 -32.98 -52.21
N MET A 739 -2.81 -33.84 -51.97
CA MET A 739 -2.04 -34.49 -53.04
C MET A 739 -2.58 -35.87 -53.45
N LYS A 740 -3.64 -36.39 -52.77
CA LYS A 740 -3.98 -37.82 -52.84
C LYS A 740 -5.44 -38.18 -53.06
N ASN A 741 -6.39 -37.22 -53.00
CA ASN A 741 -7.82 -37.57 -53.07
C ASN A 741 -8.70 -36.55 -53.82
N LYS A 742 -9.89 -37.00 -54.27
CA LYS A 742 -10.78 -36.30 -55.21
C LYS A 742 -11.83 -35.38 -54.56
N GLU A 743 -12.01 -35.41 -53.25
CA GLU A 743 -12.99 -34.59 -52.51
C GLU A 743 -12.47 -33.15 -52.22
N ILE A 744 -12.18 -32.41 -53.30
CA ILE A 744 -11.56 -31.08 -53.23
C ILE A 744 -12.39 -30.08 -52.38
N SER A 745 -13.72 -30.16 -52.44
CA SER A 745 -14.63 -29.23 -51.73
C SER A 745 -14.45 -29.23 -50.21
N LYS A 746 -14.49 -30.40 -49.55
CA LYS A 746 -14.32 -30.51 -48.09
C LYS A 746 -12.97 -29.96 -47.64
N VAL A 747 -11.91 -30.31 -48.37
CA VAL A 747 -10.53 -29.86 -48.10
C VAL A 747 -10.41 -28.34 -48.21
N THR A 748 -11.05 -27.73 -49.21
CA THR A 748 -11.10 -26.26 -49.36
C THR A 748 -11.85 -25.58 -48.20
N THR A 749 -13.01 -26.10 -47.79
CA THR A 749 -13.77 -25.56 -46.65
C THR A 749 -12.98 -25.64 -45.34
N VAL A 750 -12.34 -26.77 -45.05
CA VAL A 750 -11.49 -26.93 -43.85
C VAL A 750 -10.30 -25.96 -43.89
N ARG A 751 -9.66 -25.77 -45.06
CA ARG A 751 -8.53 -24.83 -45.22
C ARG A 751 -8.91 -23.38 -44.95
N ILE A 752 -10.10 -22.94 -45.40
CA ILE A 752 -10.64 -21.60 -45.13
C ILE A 752 -10.89 -21.44 -43.63
N ARG A 753 -11.64 -22.36 -43.03
CA ARG A 753 -11.99 -22.32 -41.60
C ARG A 753 -10.81 -22.41 -40.65
N ASN A 754 -9.76 -23.13 -41.04
CA ASN A 754 -8.51 -23.17 -40.30
C ASN A 754 -7.81 -21.80 -40.29
N ARG A 755 -7.82 -21.05 -41.40
CA ARG A 755 -7.29 -19.68 -41.46
C ARG A 755 -8.08 -18.72 -40.56
N GLU A 756 -9.40 -18.84 -40.56
CA GLU A 756 -10.29 -18.04 -39.68
C GLU A 756 -10.00 -18.34 -38.20
N SER A 757 -9.86 -19.63 -37.86
CA SER A 757 -9.54 -20.07 -36.49
C SER A 757 -8.20 -19.52 -35.99
N TRP A 758 -7.17 -19.47 -36.84
CA TRP A 758 -5.89 -18.81 -36.51
C TRP A 758 -6.03 -17.33 -36.19
N LEU A 759 -6.88 -16.60 -36.92
CA LEU A 759 -7.09 -15.16 -36.70
C LEU A 759 -7.90 -14.92 -35.42
N VAL A 760 -8.92 -15.74 -35.16
CA VAL A 760 -9.75 -15.64 -33.94
C VAL A 760 -8.93 -15.96 -32.68
N ILE A 761 -8.12 -17.03 -32.67
CA ILE A 761 -7.31 -17.37 -31.48
C ILE A 761 -6.22 -16.33 -31.21
N PHE A 762 -5.55 -15.80 -32.25
CA PHE A 762 -4.54 -14.76 -32.07
C PHE A 762 -5.16 -13.45 -31.58
N SER A 763 -6.30 -13.04 -32.14
CA SER A 763 -6.98 -11.81 -31.73
C SER A 763 -7.48 -11.88 -30.29
N ILE A 764 -8.16 -12.95 -29.88
CA ILE A 764 -8.64 -13.09 -28.50
C ILE A 764 -7.45 -13.26 -27.52
N GLY A 765 -6.48 -14.11 -27.86
CA GLY A 765 -5.33 -14.37 -27.00
C GLY A 765 -4.46 -13.13 -26.77
N SER A 766 -4.27 -12.29 -27.79
CA SER A 766 -3.47 -11.06 -27.67
C SER A 766 -4.19 -9.96 -26.88
N SER A 767 -5.48 -9.69 -27.11
CA SER A 767 -6.23 -8.67 -26.35
C SER A 767 -6.16 -8.93 -24.84
N TRP A 768 -6.58 -10.11 -24.39
CA TRP A 768 -6.62 -10.42 -22.95
C TRP A 768 -5.22 -10.50 -22.32
N ALA A 769 -4.18 -10.86 -23.09
CA ALA A 769 -2.79 -10.77 -22.64
C ALA A 769 -2.31 -9.31 -22.46
N PHE A 770 -2.61 -8.41 -23.40
CA PHE A 770 -2.24 -6.99 -23.27
C PHE A 770 -3.03 -6.27 -22.16
N LEU A 771 -4.28 -6.65 -21.92
CA LEU A 771 -5.04 -6.17 -20.75
C LEU A 771 -4.40 -6.62 -19.43
N LEU A 772 -3.99 -7.89 -19.34
CA LEU A 772 -3.30 -8.44 -18.18
C LEU A 772 -1.96 -7.72 -17.93
N LEU A 773 -1.18 -7.49 -18.98
CA LEU A 773 0.07 -6.73 -18.93
C LEU A 773 -0.14 -5.28 -18.51
N TYR A 774 -1.20 -4.61 -18.99
CA TYR A 774 -1.58 -3.27 -18.54
C TYR A 774 -1.90 -3.23 -17.05
N MET A 775 -2.68 -4.18 -16.53
CA MET A 775 -3.03 -4.25 -15.11
C MET A 775 -1.80 -4.45 -14.21
N VAL A 776 -0.82 -5.25 -14.66
CA VAL A 776 0.42 -5.50 -13.92
C VAL A 776 1.39 -4.32 -13.98
N GLN A 777 1.72 -3.85 -15.18
CA GLN A 777 2.78 -2.84 -15.39
C GLN A 777 2.27 -1.39 -15.26
N LYS A 778 0.95 -1.17 -15.31
CA LYS A 778 0.28 0.13 -15.18
C LYS A 778 0.72 1.19 -16.22
N LEU A 779 1.37 0.80 -17.33
CA LEU A 779 1.90 1.67 -18.41
C LEU A 779 0.82 2.06 -19.45
N PRO A 780 0.68 3.34 -19.86
CA PRO A 780 -0.38 3.79 -20.78
C PRO A 780 -0.28 3.17 -22.19
N ILE A 781 0.94 2.91 -22.68
CA ILE A 781 1.16 2.29 -24.00
C ILE A 781 0.47 0.92 -24.11
N LEU A 782 0.41 0.16 -23.02
CA LEU A 782 -0.25 -1.16 -23.00
C LEU A 782 -1.78 -1.04 -23.10
N ALA A 783 -2.37 0.04 -22.55
CA ALA A 783 -3.79 0.34 -22.72
C ALA A 783 -4.13 0.67 -24.18
N TYR A 784 -3.26 1.42 -24.88
CA TYR A 784 -3.45 1.75 -26.29
C TYR A 784 -3.34 0.51 -27.19
N ILE A 785 -2.40 -0.39 -26.92
CA ILE A 785 -2.27 -1.65 -27.66
C ILE A 785 -3.49 -2.56 -27.40
N PHE A 786 -3.94 -2.69 -26.14
CA PHE A 786 -5.18 -3.41 -25.84
C PHE A 786 -6.40 -2.83 -26.56
N ALA A 787 -6.59 -1.51 -26.52
CA ALA A 787 -7.73 -0.85 -27.14
C ALA A 787 -7.80 -1.10 -28.67
N ALA A 788 -6.65 -1.06 -29.34
CA ALA A 788 -6.56 -1.39 -30.77
C ALA A 788 -6.89 -2.88 -31.04
N LEU A 789 -6.37 -3.80 -30.23
CA LEU A 789 -6.60 -5.24 -30.37
C LEU A 789 -8.05 -5.63 -30.07
N ASN A 790 -8.70 -5.03 -29.07
CA ASN A 790 -10.10 -5.34 -28.74
C ASN A 790 -11.08 -4.84 -29.82
N CYS A 791 -10.84 -3.65 -30.38
CA CYS A 791 -11.58 -3.19 -31.56
C CYS A 791 -11.40 -4.14 -32.77
N LEU A 792 -10.18 -4.63 -33.00
CA LEU A 792 -9.89 -5.60 -34.05
C LEU A 792 -10.53 -6.98 -33.78
N GLN A 793 -10.65 -7.39 -32.52
CA GLN A 793 -11.34 -8.61 -32.07
C GLN A 793 -12.83 -8.57 -32.36
N GLY A 794 -13.50 -7.46 -32.02
CA GLY A 794 -14.89 -7.20 -32.39
C GLY A 794 -15.11 -7.30 -33.90
N LEU A 795 -14.32 -6.53 -34.67
CA LEU A 795 -14.42 -6.49 -36.13
C LEU A 795 -14.12 -7.85 -36.80
N SER A 796 -13.08 -8.56 -36.34
CA SER A 796 -12.69 -9.87 -36.90
C SER A 796 -13.79 -10.92 -36.70
N ILE A 797 -14.39 -10.96 -35.51
CA ILE A 797 -15.50 -11.89 -35.21
C ILE A 797 -16.74 -11.57 -36.03
N PHE A 798 -17.07 -10.28 -36.20
CA PHE A 798 -18.15 -9.86 -37.09
C PHE A 798 -17.92 -10.25 -38.56
N ILE A 799 -16.69 -10.08 -39.08
CA ILE A 799 -16.36 -10.47 -40.46
C ILE A 799 -16.40 -11.99 -40.64
N PHE A 800 -15.69 -12.76 -39.81
CA PHE A 800 -15.53 -14.20 -40.03
C PHE A 800 -16.75 -15.03 -39.59
N LEU A 801 -17.36 -14.73 -38.45
CA LEU A 801 -18.51 -15.49 -37.92
C LEU A 801 -19.87 -14.92 -38.34
N GLY A 802 -19.93 -13.62 -38.65
CA GLY A 802 -21.14 -12.96 -39.14
C GLY A 802 -21.25 -12.95 -40.67
N LEU A 803 -20.29 -12.34 -41.37
CA LEU A 803 -20.43 -12.04 -42.80
C LEU A 803 -19.86 -13.10 -43.76
N HIS A 804 -18.80 -13.82 -43.38
CA HIS A 804 -18.18 -14.84 -44.25
C HIS A 804 -18.87 -16.20 -44.19
N ASP A 805 -19.80 -16.40 -43.24
CA ASP A 805 -20.53 -17.65 -43.09
C ASP A 805 -21.47 -17.92 -44.28
N SER A 806 -21.27 -19.07 -44.94
CA SER A 806 -22.00 -19.38 -46.17
C SER A 806 -23.50 -19.61 -45.99
N GLU A 807 -23.99 -19.91 -44.77
CA GLU A 807 -25.44 -19.98 -44.51
C GLU A 807 -26.02 -18.60 -44.23
N VAL A 808 -25.30 -17.73 -43.50
CA VAL A 808 -25.71 -16.32 -43.33
C VAL A 808 -25.73 -15.61 -44.68
N GLN A 809 -24.75 -15.85 -45.57
CA GLN A 809 -24.77 -15.32 -46.93
C GLN A 809 -25.98 -15.82 -47.74
N LYS A 810 -26.29 -17.13 -47.72
CA LYS A 810 -27.49 -17.68 -48.38
C LYS A 810 -28.79 -17.12 -47.80
N ALA A 811 -28.85 -16.90 -46.50
CA ALA A 811 -30.04 -16.39 -45.83
C ALA A 811 -30.22 -14.87 -46.03
N TYR A 812 -29.13 -14.10 -46.07
CA TYR A 812 -29.12 -12.68 -46.47
C TYR A 812 -29.49 -12.50 -47.94
N CYS A 813 -28.98 -13.37 -48.82
CA CYS A 813 -29.44 -13.49 -50.20
C CYS A 813 -30.94 -13.77 -50.25
N LYS A 814 -31.45 -14.84 -49.61
CA LYS A 814 -32.90 -15.13 -49.54
C LYS A 814 -33.75 -13.99 -48.98
N TRP A 815 -33.26 -13.24 -47.99
CA TRP A 815 -33.93 -12.09 -47.41
C TRP A 815 -33.97 -10.88 -48.36
N LYS A 816 -32.90 -10.66 -49.13
CA LYS A 816 -32.84 -9.70 -50.22
C LYS A 816 -33.64 -10.15 -51.45
N GLU A 817 -33.81 -11.46 -51.64
CA GLU A 817 -34.47 -12.10 -52.77
C GLU A 817 -36.01 -12.14 -52.65
N GLY A 818 -36.58 -10.99 -52.27
CA GLY A 818 -37.75 -10.51 -53.02
C GLY A 818 -37.41 -10.27 -54.50
N SER A 819 -36.12 -10.13 -54.85
CA SER A 819 -35.61 -10.07 -56.23
C SER A 819 -34.26 -10.80 -56.43
N SER A 820 -34.34 -12.09 -56.80
CA SER A 820 -33.39 -12.95 -57.56
C SER A 820 -31.86 -12.76 -57.43
N CYS A 821 -31.14 -13.80 -56.99
CA CYS A 821 -29.69 -13.93 -57.19
C CYS A 821 -29.21 -15.40 -57.33
N GLN A 822 -29.05 -15.89 -58.57
CA GLN A 822 -28.36 -17.18 -58.78
C GLN A 822 -26.84 -17.06 -58.55
N PRO A 823 -26.19 -18.03 -57.89
CA PRO A 823 -24.73 -18.06 -57.76
C PRO A 823 -24.08 -18.28 -59.12
N LYS A 824 -23.08 -17.46 -59.47
CA LYS A 824 -22.34 -17.56 -60.73
C LYS A 824 -21.63 -18.92 -60.82
N ALA A 825 -22.05 -19.76 -61.76
CA ALA A 825 -21.36 -21.02 -62.06
C ALA A 825 -19.92 -20.76 -62.50
N ALA A 826 -18.98 -21.59 -62.02
CA ALA A 826 -17.58 -21.49 -62.41
C ALA A 826 -17.37 -21.86 -63.89
N ARG A 827 -16.51 -21.11 -64.59
CA ARG A 827 -16.10 -21.46 -65.96
C ARG A 827 -15.29 -22.77 -65.94
N SER A 828 -15.77 -23.78 -66.67
CA SER A 828 -15.01 -25.01 -66.92
C SER A 828 -13.91 -24.75 -67.97
N PRO A 829 -12.64 -25.15 -67.74
CA PRO A 829 -11.53 -24.84 -68.65
C PRO A 829 -11.18 -25.98 -69.61
N TYR A 830 -12.11 -26.43 -70.46
CA TYR A 830 -11.81 -27.36 -71.55
C TYR A 830 -12.56 -26.98 -72.85
N PRO A 831 -11.86 -26.75 -73.97
CA PRO A 831 -12.49 -26.52 -75.28
C PRO A 831 -12.57 -27.82 -76.09
N LEU A 832 -13.78 -28.23 -76.50
CA LEU A 832 -13.96 -29.22 -77.58
C LEU A 832 -15.11 -28.82 -78.51
N SER A 833 -14.72 -28.45 -79.73
CA SER A 833 -15.38 -28.78 -81.01
C SER A 833 -16.90 -29.05 -81.01
N ASN A 834 -17.68 -28.08 -81.50
CA ASN A 834 -18.97 -28.37 -82.12
C ASN A 834 -18.75 -29.24 -83.36
N THR A 835 -19.50 -30.34 -83.47
CA THR A 835 -19.75 -31.06 -84.73
C THR A 835 -21.25 -30.93 -85.06
N SER A 836 -21.60 -31.04 -86.34
CA SER A 836 -22.92 -30.68 -86.89
C SER A 836 -24.01 -31.74 -86.72
N SER A 837 -25.21 -31.42 -87.26
CA SER A 837 -26.52 -32.11 -87.18
C SER A 837 -27.26 -31.91 -85.84
N SER A 838 -28.48 -31.34 -85.73
CA SER A 838 -29.71 -31.29 -86.55
C SER A 838 -30.68 -32.46 -86.34
N HIS A 839 -31.81 -32.19 -85.66
CA HIS A 839 -33.15 -32.58 -86.13
C HIS A 839 -34.25 -31.80 -85.38
N ASN A 840 -35.43 -31.69 -85.99
CA ASN A 840 -36.59 -30.94 -85.51
C ASN A 840 -37.52 -31.78 -84.62
N VAL A 841 -38.40 -31.10 -83.87
CA VAL A 841 -39.85 -31.36 -83.63
C VAL A 841 -40.25 -30.40 -82.48
N GLU A 842 -41.06 -29.36 -82.69
CA GLU A 842 -42.54 -29.34 -82.75
C GLU A 842 -43.23 -29.85 -81.45
N ALA A 843 -44.27 -29.22 -80.89
CA ALA A 843 -45.05 -28.04 -81.31
C ALA A 843 -45.46 -27.14 -80.10
N PRO A 844 -46.66 -26.54 -79.97
CA PRO A 844 -46.78 -25.11 -80.27
C PRO A 844 -47.40 -24.20 -79.17
N TYR A 845 -47.08 -22.90 -79.28
CA TYR A 845 -47.94 -21.72 -79.04
C TYR A 845 -48.99 -21.71 -77.91
N LEU A 846 -48.93 -20.66 -77.06
CA LEU A 846 -49.93 -19.58 -77.14
C LEU A 846 -49.45 -18.26 -76.47
N GLN A 847 -49.68 -17.17 -77.20
CA GLN A 847 -49.49 -15.74 -76.89
C GLN A 847 -50.79 -15.04 -77.36
N PRO A 848 -50.98 -13.71 -77.27
CA PRO A 848 -50.43 -12.67 -76.38
C PRO A 848 -51.58 -12.12 -75.45
N SER A 849 -51.72 -10.88 -74.91
CA SER A 849 -51.51 -9.51 -75.44
C SER A 849 -51.79 -8.40 -74.40
N THR A 850 -51.14 -7.21 -74.57
CA THR A 850 -51.68 -5.82 -74.40
C THR A 850 -52.20 -5.33 -73.01
N THR A 851 -52.20 -4.04 -72.60
CA THR A 851 -51.71 -2.73 -73.14
C THR A 851 -51.80 -1.59 -72.10
N VAL A 852 -50.84 -0.63 -72.10
CA VAL A 852 -51.02 0.84 -71.81
C VAL A 852 -51.45 1.19 -70.35
N SER A 853 -51.29 2.36 -69.70
CA SER A 853 -51.08 3.81 -70.02
C SER A 853 -50.12 4.44 -68.97
N SER A 854 -49.18 5.36 -69.26
CA SER A 854 -49.23 6.82 -69.60
C SER A 854 -48.86 7.76 -68.43
N LEU A 855 -48.61 9.05 -68.71
CA LEU A 855 -47.78 10.00 -67.90
C LEU A 855 -48.54 11.31 -67.54
N SER A 856 -47.83 12.32 -66.97
CA SER A 856 -48.16 13.77 -66.78
C SER A 856 -48.84 14.18 -65.44
N THR A 857 -48.67 15.38 -64.84
CA THR A 857 -47.82 16.60 -65.05
C THR A 857 -47.77 17.43 -63.72
N VAL A 858 -46.63 17.93 -63.20
CA VAL A 858 -45.91 19.22 -63.43
C VAL A 858 -46.54 20.51 -62.84
N THR A 859 -45.81 21.19 -61.92
CA THR A 859 -45.56 22.66 -61.91
C THR A 859 -44.36 23.07 -61.00
N THR A 860 -43.71 24.19 -61.32
CA THR A 860 -42.57 24.90 -60.65
C THR A 860 -43.04 26.32 -60.19
N PRO A 861 -42.26 27.33 -59.67
CA PRO A 861 -40.79 27.65 -59.67
C PRO A 861 -40.23 28.15 -58.28
N GLU A 862 -39.12 28.90 -58.12
CA GLU A 862 -37.69 28.77 -58.51
C GLU A 862 -36.85 29.87 -57.76
N LEU A 863 -35.52 29.95 -57.99
CA LEU A 863 -34.47 30.84 -57.40
C LEU A 863 -34.07 30.51 -55.93
N GLU A 864 -32.81 30.61 -55.48
CA GLU A 864 -31.44 30.74 -56.06
C GLU A 864 -30.44 30.21 -54.98
N PHE A 865 -29.14 29.93 -55.14
CA PHE A 865 -28.08 30.47 -56.02
C PHE A 865 -26.85 29.50 -56.14
N GLN A 866 -26.31 29.37 -57.36
CA GLN A 866 -24.95 28.91 -57.78
C GLN A 866 -24.31 27.55 -57.38
N MET A 867 -23.39 27.08 -58.25
CA MET A 867 -22.75 25.75 -58.28
C MET A 867 -21.49 25.73 -59.18
N GLY A 868 -20.50 24.86 -58.91
CA GLY A 868 -19.40 24.49 -59.83
C GLY A 868 -18.05 25.19 -59.58
N THR A 869 -16.90 24.77 -60.16
CA THR A 869 -16.62 23.71 -61.17
C THR A 869 -15.23 23.03 -60.98
N PHE A 870 -14.96 21.94 -61.73
CA PHE A 870 -13.67 21.21 -61.86
C PHE A 870 -12.72 21.82 -62.92
N HIS A 871 -11.40 21.55 -62.86
CA HIS A 871 -10.58 20.91 -63.93
C HIS A 871 -9.03 20.92 -63.73
N HIS A 872 -8.36 19.80 -64.09
CA HIS A 872 -6.96 19.63 -64.58
C HIS A 872 -5.76 20.26 -63.80
N SER A 873 -4.47 19.96 -64.06
CA SER A 873 -3.77 19.11 -65.06
C SER A 873 -2.50 18.43 -64.47
N GLU A 874 -1.96 17.42 -65.15
CA GLU A 874 -0.54 17.04 -65.06
C GLU A 874 0.37 17.99 -65.86
N LEU A 875 1.65 18.10 -65.48
CA LEU A 875 2.78 18.12 -66.45
C LEU A 875 4.14 17.80 -65.77
N CYS A 876 5.07 17.22 -66.53
CA CYS A 876 6.40 16.82 -66.07
C CYS A 876 7.48 17.92 -66.23
N HIS A 877 8.61 17.78 -65.53
CA HIS A 877 9.90 18.25 -66.02
C HIS A 877 11.06 17.32 -65.62
N THR A 878 12.11 17.30 -66.46
CA THR A 878 13.22 16.34 -66.46
C THR A 878 14.54 16.93 -65.94
N THR A 879 15.48 16.06 -65.54
CA THR A 879 16.91 16.40 -65.43
C THR A 879 17.78 15.17 -65.79
N ARG A 880 19.11 15.35 -65.91
CA ARG A 880 19.93 14.66 -66.94
C ARG A 880 21.20 14.00 -66.38
N SER A 881 21.55 12.82 -66.88
CA SER A 881 22.78 12.06 -66.53
C SER A 881 24.06 12.66 -67.14
N PRO A 882 25.26 12.23 -66.68
CA PRO A 882 25.97 11.15 -67.40
C PRO A 882 26.66 10.06 -66.52
N ILE A 883 26.71 8.82 -67.04
CA ILE A 883 27.89 7.95 -67.38
C ILE A 883 29.11 8.05 -66.41
N TYR A 884 29.68 6.98 -65.81
CA TYR A 884 30.25 5.68 -66.32
C TYR A 884 30.49 4.70 -65.11
N ASP A 885 30.96 3.43 -65.13
CA ASP A 885 31.25 2.37 -66.14
C ASP A 885 31.33 0.94 -65.47
N ASN A 886 31.63 -0.11 -66.25
CA ASN A 886 32.22 -1.45 -65.93
C ASN A 886 31.58 -2.42 -64.90
N ARG A 887 30.76 -3.34 -65.43
CA ARG A 887 31.01 -4.79 -65.66
C ARG A 887 31.84 -5.67 -64.66
N GLU A 888 31.44 -6.97 -64.64
CA GLU A 888 32.15 -8.18 -64.10
C GLU A 888 32.17 -8.34 -62.56
N GLN A 889 32.19 -9.52 -61.93
CA GLN A 889 31.82 -10.92 -62.28
C GLN A 889 31.71 -11.75 -60.96
N LEU A 890 30.98 -12.88 -60.99
CA LEU A 890 31.10 -14.04 -60.07
C LEU A 890 30.72 -13.93 -58.57
N VAL A 891 30.37 -15.11 -58.02
CA VAL A 891 30.11 -15.48 -56.61
C VAL A 891 28.87 -14.88 -55.90
N SER A 892 27.71 -15.51 -56.13
CA SER A 892 26.94 -16.19 -55.07
C SER A 892 25.99 -17.24 -55.66
#